data_AF-A0A1G6NWF0-F1
#
_entry.id   AF-A0A1G6NWF0-F1
#
_cell.length_a   1.000
_cell.length_b   1.000
_cell.length_c   1.000
_cell.angle_alpha   90.00
_cell.angle_beta   90.00
_cell.angle_gamma   90.00
#
_symmetry.space_group_name_H-M   'P 1'
#
loop_
_entity.id
_entity.type
_entity.pdbx_description
1 polymer ?
#
loop_
_entity_poly.entity_id
_entity_poly.type
_entity_poly.pdbx_seq_one_letter_code
_entity_poly.pdbx_strand_id
1 'polypeptide(L)'
;MRIFITAAPVGAVPQHALAEAPKFLPGYAIKAAEAQGHGLAAHLDADGWEPVPAGGLALSDRLQAQVPAGAADAPSVQERRAGDADVHRHLPGAVLRCIASVKTARELVLTLTAQGWTAAGRGDLEWCGERIESYLPPALVAALENDAPQVLEMLRGRGWVECGEGRWNPGRTASPHLPITPEAIVAHSVAAVREGAAIVHLHTRDCSGQRTVQVPGVDSPVRLGRQSNHIDEAQYAAIVPRLHQLAPAAILNLSTSVRGGAADFESPVRRVHLRAYGAQQRAPEMGSLSPGPVIFQAGGGYENPPAFLAAQIAHCRQSKVRPEVEVFNSAILDGALGEHQASLRSVGSPVLFMLVVGVDQHRRLPQGGVVDDSLLPVAERKDILRLLAEGSAEAFEQALARAVQWLRPVVDRIRSECPGAKVSALVPGPMIVLLARLAVALGLDGVRVGLEDALNVPDPEMASGWRRGTTAEQVRYVREQLQALGATVLTAEEARMALDMPHPDVALLQEAIARLQPLAATEPLARPRAIAGPVLAALAPLQPAYAAREWRFLAALEADAARLPADRQVAAAGDLALAALRDHGLYARFFVEERDRYPAEGAGAFRNVYPLQALNFVRELLADQQRPGGLWDAALQAMAADSGLAPHAYQVRPAQFKGQDLRFLEFLTSIPCRYTEDRTDIVHTAVRSHPGYSAAMAVLFEAIHERAVALRAGAGAEAEAKIAGIRMYRDAPRSVALAMAPDMEMAAVQAAVARGAWVVLPSTPTTHYPEGLKLSTGLTATFARFLERTQPAAEVLGIAHAGIDACGTVLIESSMLHNRFTLNTQVHAQVVSHSSRLIYERVVLPRLVAQPQALAWNAAGLVERDAAGLPLNRDGRPMGRLSFQGIEDLARLHFLAHSSGIATIQQIDNAARADLQRLGYSVQEQEEIFNRAVALSFASACDVNLSVLGTPIVDVTALNDVRSVAGTTTPDYLCGSVNGTWSLAPLIPHRGDETFRYTEAHWILRKGEQKKLLLRLSGVVLREDPVRLHDGHSIRRYLEGAPASLIELVALLQTAAPSLRADMLLRQHFAKHGAPSHATSAPRVRVPVLATAMERG
;
A
#
# COMPACT_ATOMS: atom_id res chain seq x y z
N MET A 1 -11.41 -19.71 -1.96
CA MET A 1 -12.38 -18.69 -2.42
C MET A 1 -11.72 -17.31 -2.34
N ARG A 2 -11.93 -16.41 -3.32
CA ARG A 2 -11.34 -15.06 -3.33
C ARG A 2 -12.44 -14.02 -3.20
N ILE A 3 -12.33 -13.09 -2.25
CA ILE A 3 -13.39 -12.13 -1.91
C ILE A 3 -12.80 -10.73 -1.78
N PHE A 4 -13.42 -9.71 -2.37
CA PHE A 4 -13.06 -8.32 -2.12
C PHE A 4 -13.98 -7.67 -1.07
N ILE A 5 -13.49 -6.64 -0.38
CA ILE A 5 -14.29 -5.89 0.62
C ILE A 5 -14.59 -4.49 0.08
N THR A 6 -15.86 -4.09 0.17
CA THR A 6 -16.34 -2.72 -0.06
C THR A 6 -16.54 -2.01 1.28
N ALA A 7 -15.95 -0.84 1.45
CA ALA A 7 -16.12 0.02 2.62
C ALA A 7 -17.14 1.13 2.32
N ALA A 8 -18.16 1.31 3.17
CA ALA A 8 -19.20 2.33 3.03
C ALA A 8 -19.19 3.31 4.23
N PRO A 9 -18.26 4.29 4.26
CA PRO A 9 -17.99 5.08 5.46
C PRO A 9 -19.04 6.13 5.85
N VAL A 10 -19.94 6.55 4.95
CA VAL A 10 -20.78 7.73 5.17
C VAL A 10 -22.27 7.41 5.19
N GLY A 11 -22.79 6.85 4.09
CA GLY A 11 -24.21 6.54 3.93
C GLY A 11 -25.16 7.72 4.00
N ALA A 12 -26.46 7.39 4.05
CA ALA A 12 -27.54 8.37 3.96
C ALA A 12 -28.32 8.59 5.28
N VAL A 13 -28.36 7.60 6.16
CA VAL A 13 -29.19 7.59 7.38
C VAL A 13 -28.44 8.00 8.65
N PRO A 14 -27.26 7.43 8.95
CA PRO A 14 -26.61 7.70 10.24
C PRO A 14 -26.21 9.18 10.36
N GLN A 15 -26.06 9.68 11.59
CA GLN A 15 -25.67 11.06 11.84
C GLN A 15 -24.35 11.15 12.61
N HIS A 16 -23.59 12.21 12.36
CA HIS A 16 -22.42 12.54 13.15
C HIS A 16 -22.85 13.16 14.48
N ALA A 17 -22.38 12.60 15.59
CA ALA A 17 -22.56 13.18 16.92
C ALA A 17 -21.24 13.72 17.45
N LEU A 18 -21.22 14.98 17.90
CA LEU A 18 -20.03 15.53 18.54
C LEU A 18 -19.82 14.89 19.91
N ALA A 19 -18.65 14.29 20.13
CA ALA A 19 -18.29 13.68 21.41
C ALA A 19 -18.38 14.69 22.56
N GLU A 20 -17.84 15.90 22.39
CA GLU A 20 -17.81 16.92 23.44
C GLU A 20 -19.05 17.82 23.50
N ALA A 21 -20.13 17.51 22.75
CA ALA A 21 -21.40 18.21 22.88
C ALA A 21 -22.20 17.71 24.10
N PRO A 22 -23.05 18.56 24.73
CA PRO A 22 -23.91 18.11 25.82
C PRO A 22 -24.72 16.88 25.42
N LYS A 23 -24.76 15.88 26.32
CA LYS A 23 -25.60 14.69 26.15
C LYS A 23 -26.92 14.81 26.90
N PHE A 24 -26.96 15.68 27.91
CA PHE A 24 -28.13 15.96 28.72
C PHE A 24 -28.29 17.47 28.89
N LEU A 25 -29.55 17.93 28.84
CA LEU A 25 -29.93 19.32 29.10
C LEU A 25 -30.92 19.34 30.28
N PRO A 26 -30.58 20.04 31.38
CA PRO A 26 -31.47 20.14 32.52
C PRO A 26 -32.79 20.84 32.17
N GLY A 27 -33.89 20.41 32.80
CA GLY A 27 -35.22 20.98 32.56
C GLY A 27 -35.30 22.49 32.83
N TYR A 28 -34.57 23.00 33.84
CA TYR A 28 -34.52 24.44 34.14
C TYR A 28 -33.87 25.25 33.00
N ALA A 29 -32.82 24.70 32.36
CA ALA A 29 -32.10 25.36 31.28
C ALA A 29 -32.97 25.45 30.02
N ILE A 30 -33.74 24.39 29.75
CA ILE A 30 -34.72 24.36 28.65
C ILE A 30 -35.84 25.37 28.92
N LYS A 31 -36.42 25.40 30.13
CA LYS A 31 -37.47 26.38 30.51
C LYS A 31 -36.97 27.83 30.36
N ALA A 32 -35.72 28.10 30.75
CA ALA A 32 -35.10 29.42 30.57
C ALA A 32 -34.91 29.79 29.09
N ALA A 33 -34.49 28.85 28.24
CA ALA A 33 -34.38 29.05 26.80
C ALA A 33 -35.75 29.28 26.13
N GLU A 34 -36.80 28.56 26.57
CA GLU A 34 -38.17 28.75 26.09
C GLU A 34 -38.72 30.14 26.44
N ALA A 35 -38.44 30.63 27.66
CA ALA A 35 -38.82 32.00 28.07
C ALA A 35 -38.16 33.09 27.22
N GLN A 36 -37.05 32.79 26.55
CA GLN A 36 -36.37 33.68 25.59
C GLN A 36 -36.89 33.55 24.14
N GLY A 37 -37.91 32.72 23.91
CA GLY A 37 -38.57 32.59 22.61
C GLY A 37 -37.86 31.68 21.60
N HIS A 38 -36.97 30.80 22.04
CA HIS A 38 -36.15 29.97 21.13
C HIS A 38 -36.83 28.68 20.62
N GLY A 39 -37.99 28.28 21.15
CA GLY A 39 -38.69 27.04 20.78
C GLY A 39 -37.80 25.80 20.87
N LEU A 40 -36.86 25.79 21.83
CA LEU A 40 -35.78 24.83 21.93
C LEU A 40 -36.30 23.39 22.12
N ALA A 41 -37.34 23.17 22.90
CA ALA A 41 -37.91 21.86 23.19
C ALA A 41 -38.41 21.17 21.91
N ALA A 42 -39.14 21.88 21.05
CA ALA A 42 -39.62 21.34 19.78
C ALA A 42 -38.47 21.02 18.82
N HIS A 43 -37.42 21.83 18.84
CA HIS A 43 -36.21 21.61 18.04
C HIS A 43 -35.39 20.41 18.53
N LEU A 44 -35.30 20.22 19.85
CA LEU A 44 -34.70 19.04 20.47
C LEU A 44 -35.50 17.77 20.11
N ASP A 45 -36.84 17.82 20.16
CA ASP A 45 -37.69 16.69 19.75
C ASP A 45 -37.47 16.31 18.28
N ALA A 46 -37.43 17.31 17.40
CA ALA A 46 -37.19 17.11 15.97
C ALA A 46 -35.79 16.54 15.66
N ASP A 47 -34.82 16.76 16.56
CA ASP A 47 -33.44 16.28 16.46
C ASP A 47 -33.21 14.98 17.25
N GLY A 48 -34.27 14.39 17.82
CA GLY A 48 -34.24 13.07 18.46
C GLY A 48 -33.86 13.06 19.94
N TRP A 49 -33.91 14.20 20.63
CA TRP A 49 -33.77 14.26 22.08
C TRP A 49 -35.05 13.79 22.76
N GLU A 50 -34.91 12.99 23.82
CA GLU A 50 -36.01 12.37 24.55
C GLU A 50 -36.16 13.04 25.94
N PRO A 51 -37.39 13.31 26.42
CA PRO A 51 -37.62 13.74 27.80
C PRO A 51 -37.29 12.61 28.77
N VAL A 52 -36.60 12.93 29.87
CA VAL A 52 -36.20 11.96 30.90
C VAL A 52 -36.54 12.47 32.30
N PRO A 53 -37.05 11.60 33.20
CA PRO A 53 -37.28 11.96 34.59
C PRO A 53 -35.96 12.08 35.37
N ALA A 54 -36.04 12.52 36.63
CA ALA A 54 -34.89 12.53 37.53
C ALA A 54 -34.34 11.11 37.79
N GLY A 55 -33.07 11.03 38.22
CA GLY A 55 -32.39 9.77 38.59
C GLY A 55 -31.39 9.25 37.56
N GLY A 56 -31.07 10.04 36.52
CA GLY A 56 -29.97 9.75 35.59
C GLY A 56 -28.63 10.19 36.16
N LEU A 57 -27.52 9.70 35.59
CA LEU A 57 -26.16 10.10 35.97
C LEU A 57 -25.48 10.88 34.85
N ALA A 58 -24.83 12.00 35.15
CA ALA A 58 -24.00 12.75 34.22
C ALA A 58 -22.53 12.78 34.67
N LEU A 59 -21.62 12.77 33.70
CA LEU A 59 -20.22 13.13 33.88
C LEU A 59 -19.91 14.27 32.90
N SER A 60 -19.71 15.47 33.43
CA SER A 60 -19.49 16.67 32.63
C SER A 60 -18.48 17.57 33.33
N ASP A 61 -17.50 18.07 32.57
CA ASP A 61 -16.55 19.08 33.06
C ASP A 61 -17.21 20.46 33.24
N ARG A 62 -18.44 20.66 32.74
CA ARG A 62 -19.07 21.97 32.57
C ARG A 62 -20.45 22.14 33.16
N LEU A 63 -20.96 21.15 33.88
CA LEU A 63 -22.17 21.33 34.66
C LEU A 63 -21.85 22.20 35.89
N GLN A 64 -21.72 23.52 35.69
CA GLN A 64 -21.71 24.52 36.75
C GLN A 64 -23.11 25.12 36.88
N ALA A 65 -23.73 24.97 38.04
CA ALA A 65 -25.01 25.61 38.33
C ALA A 65 -24.79 27.12 38.57
N GLN A 66 -25.19 27.97 37.62
CA GLN A 66 -25.61 29.33 37.94
C GLN A 66 -27.10 29.46 37.59
N VAL A 67 -27.93 29.38 38.63
CA VAL A 67 -29.37 29.62 38.54
C VAL A 67 -29.59 31.12 38.24
N PRO A 68 -30.31 31.50 37.19
CA PRO A 68 -30.67 32.90 36.96
C PRO A 68 -31.49 33.43 38.14
N ALA A 69 -31.18 34.64 38.61
CA ALA A 69 -31.91 35.29 39.70
C ALA A 69 -33.41 35.44 39.33
N GLY A 70 -34.27 34.61 39.92
CA GLY A 70 -35.73 34.65 39.69
C GLY A 70 -36.44 33.29 39.54
N ALA A 71 -35.73 32.15 39.51
CA ALA A 71 -36.36 30.82 39.44
C ALA A 71 -36.65 30.25 40.85
N ALA A 72 -37.86 30.48 41.37
CA ALA A 72 -38.25 30.09 42.73
C ALA A 72 -38.52 28.58 42.95
N ASP A 73 -38.51 27.76 41.89
CA ASP A 73 -38.91 26.33 41.94
C ASP A 73 -37.82 25.33 41.45
N ALA A 74 -36.52 25.66 41.54
CA ALA A 74 -35.47 24.73 41.12
C ALA A 74 -35.13 23.70 42.22
N PRO A 75 -35.29 22.38 42.01
CA PRO A 75 -34.77 21.37 42.94
C PRO A 75 -33.25 21.46 42.98
N SER A 76 -32.69 21.32 44.18
CA SER A 76 -31.27 21.42 44.51
C SER A 76 -30.43 20.43 43.70
N VAL A 77 -29.88 20.86 42.57
CA VAL A 77 -28.68 20.23 42.01
C VAL A 77 -27.57 20.55 43.02
N GLN A 78 -27.01 19.53 43.68
CA GLN A 78 -25.86 19.74 44.56
C GLN A 78 -24.76 20.45 43.76
N GLU A 79 -24.40 21.66 44.20
CA GLU A 79 -23.36 22.49 43.59
C GLU A 79 -22.04 21.72 43.54
N ARG A 80 -21.45 21.52 42.36
CA ARG A 80 -20.00 21.29 42.28
C ARG A 80 -19.31 22.64 42.30
N ARG A 81 -18.55 22.89 43.36
CA ARG A 81 -17.58 24.00 43.38
C ARG A 81 -16.38 23.60 42.54
N ALA A 82 -15.78 24.58 41.85
CA ALA A 82 -14.50 24.40 41.20
C ALA A 82 -13.48 23.88 42.23
N GLY A 83 -13.08 22.60 42.12
CA GLY A 83 -12.14 21.95 43.03
C GLY A 83 -12.56 20.59 43.60
N ASP A 84 -13.80 20.11 43.41
CA ASP A 84 -14.26 18.83 43.98
C ASP A 84 -14.12 17.61 43.04
N ALA A 85 -13.28 16.66 43.49
CA ALA A 85 -12.97 15.31 42.99
C ALA A 85 -12.43 15.17 41.54
N ASP A 86 -11.31 14.45 41.40
CA ASP A 86 -10.70 14.09 40.12
C ASP A 86 -11.73 13.43 39.18
N VAL A 87 -12.05 14.07 38.06
CA VAL A 87 -12.84 13.46 36.98
C VAL A 87 -12.00 12.35 36.36
N HIS A 88 -12.38 11.10 36.61
CA HIS A 88 -11.63 9.96 36.10
C HIS A 88 -12.12 9.55 34.72
N ARG A 89 -11.26 9.70 33.71
CA ARG A 89 -11.51 9.44 32.28
C ARG A 89 -11.27 8.00 31.85
N HIS A 90 -11.33 7.06 32.80
CA HIS A 90 -11.06 5.64 32.59
C HIS A 90 -12.14 4.82 33.31
N LEU A 91 -12.54 3.69 32.75
CA LEU A 91 -13.45 2.72 33.36
C LEU A 91 -12.85 1.33 33.16
N PRO A 92 -12.39 0.66 34.24
CA PRO A 92 -11.74 -0.65 34.14
C PRO A 92 -12.70 -1.74 33.63
N GLY A 93 -12.31 -2.44 32.57
CA GLY A 93 -13.04 -3.55 31.98
C GLY A 93 -13.24 -4.71 32.93
N ALA A 94 -12.33 -4.90 33.90
CA ALA A 94 -12.50 -5.88 34.96
C ALA A 94 -13.75 -5.64 35.81
N VAL A 95 -14.10 -4.37 36.04
CA VAL A 95 -15.31 -3.98 36.80
C VAL A 95 -16.54 -4.06 35.90
N LEU A 96 -16.44 -3.63 34.63
CA LEU A 96 -17.53 -3.74 33.66
C LEU A 96 -17.95 -5.20 33.40
N ARG A 97 -17.01 -6.15 33.46
CA ARG A 97 -17.29 -7.59 33.33
C ARG A 97 -18.09 -8.17 34.51
N CYS A 98 -18.19 -7.46 35.63
CA CYS A 98 -19.01 -7.90 36.76
C CYS A 98 -20.51 -7.65 36.54
N ILE A 99 -20.92 -7.02 35.44
CA ILE A 99 -22.33 -6.85 35.10
C ILE A 99 -22.93 -8.20 34.71
N ALA A 100 -23.81 -8.74 35.55
CA ALA A 100 -24.38 -10.07 35.36
C ALA A 100 -25.22 -10.17 34.07
N SER A 101 -25.95 -9.09 33.74
CA SER A 101 -26.78 -9.00 32.54
C SER A 101 -25.98 -8.54 31.34
N VAL A 102 -25.82 -9.42 30.33
CA VAL A 102 -25.21 -9.07 29.03
C VAL A 102 -25.98 -7.92 28.35
N LYS A 103 -27.30 -7.87 28.53
CA LYS A 103 -28.14 -6.77 28.02
C LYS A 103 -27.72 -5.44 28.63
N THR A 104 -27.61 -5.38 29.96
CA THR A 104 -27.24 -4.16 30.70
C THR A 104 -25.81 -3.74 30.38
N ALA A 105 -24.88 -4.70 30.31
CA ALA A 105 -23.50 -4.43 29.88
C ALA A 105 -23.45 -3.85 28.46
N ARG A 106 -24.26 -4.39 27.54
CA ARG A 106 -24.37 -3.90 26.17
C ARG A 106 -24.99 -2.50 26.09
N GLU A 107 -26.06 -2.24 26.82
CA GLU A 107 -26.67 -0.91 26.89
C GLU A 107 -25.70 0.13 27.45
N LEU A 108 -24.94 -0.20 28.51
CA LEU A 108 -23.92 0.68 29.06
C LEU A 108 -22.79 0.98 28.06
N VAL A 109 -22.14 -0.07 27.53
CA VAL A 109 -20.99 0.11 26.64
C VAL A 109 -21.38 0.82 25.34
N LEU A 110 -22.52 0.48 24.73
CA LEU A 110 -22.98 1.17 23.52
C LEU A 110 -23.39 2.62 23.80
N THR A 111 -23.97 2.91 24.96
CA THR A 111 -24.30 4.29 25.35
C THR A 111 -23.03 5.12 25.51
N LEU A 112 -22.04 4.62 26.27
CA LEU A 112 -20.78 5.33 26.49
C LEU A 112 -20.01 5.52 25.17
N THR A 113 -19.86 4.44 24.38
CA THR A 113 -19.11 4.53 23.12
C THR A 113 -19.82 5.37 22.05
N ALA A 114 -21.16 5.48 22.07
CA ALA A 114 -21.90 6.44 21.25
C ALA A 114 -21.70 7.89 21.67
N GLN A 115 -21.25 8.13 22.90
CA GLN A 115 -20.99 9.47 23.43
C GLN A 115 -19.53 9.91 23.23
N GLY A 116 -18.63 9.01 22.81
CA GLY A 116 -17.23 9.33 22.52
C GLY A 116 -16.21 8.55 23.34
N TRP A 117 -16.64 7.68 24.26
CA TRP A 117 -15.73 6.78 24.95
C TRP A 117 -15.13 5.76 23.98
N THR A 118 -13.84 5.50 24.10
CA THR A 118 -13.10 4.56 23.25
C THR A 118 -12.75 3.29 24.03
N ALA A 119 -12.67 2.16 23.34
CA ALA A 119 -12.17 0.93 23.93
C ALA A 119 -10.64 0.99 24.07
N ALA A 120 -10.15 0.64 25.24
CA ALA A 120 -8.74 0.44 25.54
C ALA A 120 -8.46 -1.04 25.84
N GLY A 121 -7.19 -1.41 25.98
CA GLY A 121 -6.79 -2.82 26.15
C GLY A 121 -7.42 -3.47 27.39
N ARG A 122 -7.76 -4.77 27.30
CA ARG A 122 -8.39 -5.55 28.38
C ARG A 122 -9.86 -5.19 28.66
N GLY A 123 -10.54 -4.60 27.67
CA GLY A 123 -11.96 -4.26 27.73
C GLY A 123 -12.28 -2.99 28.53
N ASP A 124 -11.28 -2.15 28.75
CA ASP A 124 -11.40 -0.87 29.44
C ASP A 124 -12.10 0.17 28.53
N LEU A 125 -12.74 1.17 29.12
CA LEU A 125 -13.23 2.34 28.39
C LEU A 125 -12.48 3.60 28.82
N GLU A 126 -12.08 4.41 27.86
CA GLU A 126 -11.33 5.64 28.09
C GLU A 126 -11.94 6.84 27.38
N TRP A 127 -11.74 8.03 27.94
CA TRP A 127 -12.08 9.30 27.30
C TRP A 127 -10.81 10.05 26.94
N CYS A 128 -10.53 10.17 25.64
CA CYS A 128 -9.35 10.85 25.13
C CYS A 128 -9.60 12.33 24.76
N GLY A 129 -10.85 12.79 24.80
CA GLY A 129 -11.20 14.18 24.47
C GLY A 129 -10.69 15.18 25.52
N GLU A 130 -10.58 16.45 25.16
CA GLU A 130 -10.14 17.49 26.09
C GLU A 130 -11.17 17.71 27.19
N ARG A 131 -12.46 17.62 26.82
CA ARG A 131 -13.60 17.88 27.70
C ARG A 131 -14.55 16.69 27.69
N ILE A 132 -15.05 16.29 28.85
CA ILE A 132 -15.98 15.15 28.95
C ILE A 132 -17.43 15.62 29.04
N GLU A 133 -18.30 14.97 28.26
CA GLU A 133 -19.76 15.14 28.30
C GLU A 133 -20.41 13.76 28.12
N SER A 134 -20.96 13.22 29.20
CA SER A 134 -21.56 11.90 29.22
C SER A 134 -22.80 11.83 30.12
N TYR A 135 -23.78 11.02 29.73
CA TYR A 135 -25.02 10.84 30.48
C TYR A 135 -25.56 9.42 30.37
N LEU A 136 -26.05 8.88 31.48
CA LEU A 136 -26.76 7.61 31.58
C LEU A 136 -28.21 7.88 31.99
N PRO A 137 -29.21 7.37 31.25
CA PRO A 137 -30.62 7.58 31.57
C PRO A 137 -31.04 6.84 32.84
N PRO A 138 -32.10 7.28 33.53
CA PRO A 138 -32.57 6.66 34.78
C PRO A 138 -32.84 5.15 34.66
N ALA A 139 -33.36 4.69 33.50
CA ALA A 139 -33.62 3.29 33.26
C ALA A 139 -32.35 2.42 33.27
N LEU A 140 -31.25 2.94 32.72
CA LEU A 140 -29.95 2.24 32.71
C LEU A 140 -29.31 2.29 34.10
N VAL A 141 -29.45 3.41 34.82
CA VAL A 141 -29.02 3.51 36.22
C VAL A 141 -29.73 2.48 37.10
N ALA A 142 -31.05 2.36 36.96
CA ALA A 142 -31.84 1.35 37.68
C ALA A 142 -31.47 -0.09 37.31
N ALA A 143 -31.15 -0.36 36.04
CA ALA A 143 -30.67 -1.66 35.61
C ALA A 143 -29.29 -1.99 36.24
N LEU A 144 -28.38 -1.02 36.27
CA LEU A 144 -27.07 -1.17 36.91
C LEU A 144 -27.17 -1.37 38.42
N GLU A 145 -28.09 -0.68 39.10
CA GLU A 145 -28.33 -0.88 40.54
C GLU A 145 -28.75 -2.33 40.83
N ASN A 146 -29.55 -2.95 39.96
CA ASN A 146 -29.98 -4.34 40.14
C ASN A 146 -28.89 -5.35 39.74
N ASP A 147 -28.21 -5.11 38.62
CA ASP A 147 -27.31 -6.10 38.00
C ASP A 147 -25.86 -6.00 38.50
N ALA A 148 -25.42 -4.81 38.93
CA ALA A 148 -24.06 -4.53 39.34
C ALA A 148 -23.92 -3.23 40.18
N PRO A 149 -24.42 -3.22 41.44
CA PRO A 149 -24.27 -2.06 42.35
C PRO A 149 -22.83 -1.53 42.44
N GLN A 150 -21.84 -2.42 42.41
CA GLN A 150 -20.41 -2.09 42.42
C GLN A 150 -19.96 -1.23 41.24
N VAL A 151 -20.60 -1.36 40.07
CA VAL A 151 -20.32 -0.51 38.90
C VAL A 151 -20.87 0.87 39.14
N LEU A 152 -22.05 0.99 39.76
CA LEU A 152 -22.64 2.29 40.07
C LEU A 152 -21.82 3.03 41.14
N GLU A 153 -21.36 2.32 42.17
CA GLU A 153 -20.46 2.86 43.18
C GLU A 153 -19.15 3.37 42.55
N MET A 154 -18.56 2.60 41.64
CA MET A 154 -17.38 3.02 40.88
C MET A 154 -17.65 4.29 40.06
N LEU A 155 -18.78 4.37 39.35
CA LEU A 155 -19.14 5.56 38.57
C LEU A 155 -19.28 6.79 39.48
N ARG A 156 -20.01 6.68 40.60
CA ARG A 156 -20.15 7.77 41.58
C ARG A 156 -18.78 8.20 42.14
N GLY A 157 -17.94 7.24 42.53
CA GLY A 157 -16.58 7.49 42.99
C GLY A 157 -15.65 8.11 41.94
N ARG A 158 -16.02 8.01 40.65
CA ARG A 158 -15.29 8.61 39.52
C ARG A 158 -15.89 9.92 39.01
N GLY A 159 -16.78 10.51 39.80
CA GLY A 159 -17.31 11.84 39.56
C GLY A 159 -18.60 11.88 38.74
N TRP A 160 -19.32 10.77 38.56
CA TRP A 160 -20.66 10.80 37.98
C TRP A 160 -21.68 11.32 39.00
N VAL A 161 -22.52 12.28 38.60
CA VAL A 161 -23.49 12.96 39.47
C VAL A 161 -24.94 12.71 39.06
N GLU A 162 -25.82 12.61 40.04
CA GLU A 162 -27.25 12.45 39.81
C GLU A 162 -27.89 13.73 39.26
N CYS A 163 -28.78 13.57 38.28
CA CYS A 163 -29.42 14.66 37.56
C CYS A 163 -30.94 14.67 37.79
N GLY A 164 -31.52 15.87 37.82
CA GLY A 164 -32.97 16.08 37.82
C GLY A 164 -33.62 15.78 36.46
N GLU A 165 -34.89 16.15 36.31
CA GLU A 165 -35.60 16.02 35.02
C GLU A 165 -34.94 16.86 33.91
N GLY A 166 -35.06 16.43 32.67
CA GLY A 166 -34.50 17.16 31.53
C GLY A 166 -34.73 16.45 30.19
N ARG A 167 -33.81 16.67 29.26
CA ARG A 167 -33.78 15.99 27.95
C ARG A 167 -32.44 15.35 27.70
N TRP A 168 -32.46 14.15 27.14
CA TRP A 168 -31.28 13.35 26.82
C TRP A 168 -31.20 13.09 25.31
N ASN A 169 -29.99 13.16 24.75
CA ASN A 169 -29.73 12.68 23.40
C ASN A 169 -29.24 11.22 23.43
N PRO A 170 -30.07 10.24 23.07
CA PRO A 170 -29.68 8.84 23.07
C PRO A 170 -28.73 8.46 21.93
N GLY A 171 -28.59 9.29 20.89
CA GLY A 171 -27.69 9.04 19.77
C GLY A 171 -27.95 7.71 19.04
N ARG A 172 -29.20 7.23 18.99
CA ARG A 172 -29.55 5.87 18.49
C ARG A 172 -29.00 5.59 17.09
N THR A 173 -29.18 6.55 16.18
CA THR A 173 -28.69 6.52 14.79
C THR A 173 -27.45 7.38 14.59
N ALA A 174 -26.78 7.81 15.66
CA ALA A 174 -25.63 8.68 15.59
C ALA A 174 -24.34 8.00 16.06
N SER A 175 -23.21 8.45 15.51
CA SER A 175 -21.87 7.98 15.89
C SER A 175 -20.88 9.16 15.87
N PRO A 176 -19.97 9.25 16.86
CA PRO A 176 -18.88 10.21 16.81
C PRO A 176 -17.86 9.91 15.72
N HIS A 177 -17.89 8.70 15.17
CA HIS A 177 -17.00 8.26 14.11
C HIS A 177 -17.57 8.45 12.72
N LEU A 178 -18.78 9.00 12.54
CA LEU A 178 -19.35 9.20 11.21
C LEU A 178 -18.67 10.38 10.51
N PRO A 179 -17.96 10.18 9.38
CA PRO A 179 -17.33 11.26 8.65
C PRO A 179 -18.35 11.99 7.76
N ILE A 180 -18.47 13.31 7.94
CA ILE A 180 -19.40 14.14 7.16
C ILE A 180 -18.72 15.33 6.45
N THR A 181 -17.42 15.55 6.69
CA THR A 181 -16.61 16.54 5.98
C THR A 181 -15.67 15.86 4.99
N PRO A 182 -15.24 16.55 3.90
CA PRO A 182 -14.30 15.99 2.94
C PRO A 182 -13.05 15.36 3.57
N GLU A 183 -12.42 16.05 4.53
CA GLU A 183 -11.19 15.59 5.19
C GLU A 183 -11.44 14.33 6.00
N ALA A 184 -12.55 14.27 6.75
CA ALA A 184 -12.92 13.11 7.53
C ALA A 184 -13.29 11.92 6.63
N ILE A 185 -14.00 12.16 5.53
CA ILE A 185 -14.38 11.13 4.56
C ILE A 185 -13.12 10.52 3.94
N VAL A 186 -12.16 11.34 3.52
CA VAL A 186 -10.86 10.88 3.02
C VAL A 186 -10.14 10.04 4.07
N ALA A 187 -10.00 10.54 5.29
CA ALA A 187 -9.27 9.86 6.36
C ALA A 187 -9.87 8.48 6.69
N HIS A 188 -11.19 8.41 6.83
CA HIS A 188 -11.90 7.15 7.12
C HIS A 188 -11.83 6.16 5.96
N SER A 189 -11.88 6.65 4.72
CA SER A 189 -11.75 5.81 3.52
C SER A 189 -10.34 5.22 3.40
N VAL A 190 -9.30 6.03 3.60
CA VAL A 190 -7.91 5.57 3.59
C VAL A 190 -7.66 4.55 4.71
N ALA A 191 -8.20 4.81 5.92
CA ALA A 191 -8.11 3.86 7.02
C ALA A 191 -8.79 2.51 6.67
N ALA A 192 -9.95 2.53 6.01
CA ALA A 192 -10.63 1.31 5.58
C ALA A 192 -9.84 0.55 4.51
N VAL A 193 -9.23 1.23 3.54
CA VAL A 193 -8.36 0.60 2.52
C VAL A 193 -7.15 -0.07 3.17
N ARG A 194 -6.52 0.61 4.14
CA ARG A 194 -5.39 0.06 4.91
C ARG A 194 -5.73 -1.18 5.73
N GLU A 195 -7.00 -1.38 6.07
CA GLU A 195 -7.49 -2.59 6.76
C GLU A 195 -7.89 -3.73 5.80
N GLY A 196 -7.86 -3.49 4.48
CA GLY A 196 -8.12 -4.49 3.44
C GLY A 196 -9.34 -4.21 2.54
N ALA A 197 -9.94 -3.02 2.60
CA ALA A 197 -10.98 -2.64 1.66
C ALA A 197 -10.39 -2.38 0.25
N ALA A 198 -10.99 -2.98 -0.76
CA ALA A 198 -10.62 -2.79 -2.16
C ALA A 198 -11.46 -1.69 -2.84
N ILE A 199 -12.71 -1.54 -2.41
CA ILE A 199 -13.69 -0.61 -2.97
C ILE A 199 -14.14 0.35 -1.86
N VAL A 200 -14.33 1.62 -2.17
CA VAL A 200 -14.90 2.62 -1.24
C VAL A 200 -16.17 3.20 -1.84
N HIS A 201 -17.30 2.95 -1.18
CA HIS A 201 -18.62 3.48 -1.51
C HIS A 201 -18.89 4.79 -0.80
N LEU A 202 -19.06 5.88 -1.54
CA LEU A 202 -19.05 7.24 -1.01
C LEU A 202 -20.41 7.93 -1.12
N HIS A 203 -20.72 8.69 -0.08
CA HIS A 203 -21.81 9.65 0.00
C HIS A 203 -21.25 10.99 0.50
N THR A 204 -21.99 12.07 0.25
CA THR A 204 -21.75 13.41 0.80
C THR A 204 -22.96 13.88 1.59
N ARG A 205 -22.78 14.84 2.49
CA ARG A 205 -23.85 15.34 3.38
C ARG A 205 -24.04 16.84 3.23
N ASP A 206 -25.29 17.28 3.18
CA ASP A 206 -25.63 18.69 3.36
C ASP A 206 -25.93 18.97 4.84
N CYS A 207 -25.15 19.88 5.41
CA CYS A 207 -25.28 20.33 6.80
C CYS A 207 -25.69 21.81 6.89
N SER A 208 -26.08 22.45 5.78
CA SER A 208 -26.47 23.87 5.74
C SER A 208 -27.69 24.20 6.62
N GLY A 209 -28.56 23.21 6.85
CA GLY A 209 -29.71 23.32 7.76
C GLY A 209 -29.38 23.18 9.25
N GLN A 210 -28.11 22.96 9.62
CA GLN A 210 -27.71 22.90 11.02
C GLN A 210 -27.60 24.29 11.65
N ARG A 211 -27.98 24.39 12.92
CA ARG A 211 -27.81 25.60 13.72
C ARG A 211 -27.18 25.25 15.07
N THR A 212 -26.48 26.23 15.62
CA THR A 212 -25.87 26.16 16.94
C THR A 212 -26.70 27.01 17.89
N VAL A 213 -27.19 26.41 18.98
CA VAL A 213 -28.01 27.07 20.00
C VAL A 213 -27.23 27.11 21.31
N GLN A 214 -27.01 28.32 21.84
CA GLN A 214 -26.49 28.50 23.19
C GLN A 214 -27.64 28.33 24.19
N VAL A 215 -27.51 27.37 25.12
CA VAL A 215 -28.55 27.12 26.13
C VAL A 215 -28.17 27.85 27.42
N PRO A 216 -29.07 28.66 28.03
CA PRO A 216 -28.78 29.32 29.31
C PRO A 216 -28.44 28.33 30.41
N GLY A 217 -27.34 28.57 31.14
CA GLY A 217 -26.88 27.69 32.21
C GLY A 217 -26.18 26.40 31.74
N VAL A 218 -25.80 26.34 30.46
CA VAL A 218 -24.97 25.27 29.88
C VAL A 218 -23.82 25.92 29.13
N ASP A 219 -22.57 25.67 29.51
CA ASP A 219 -21.40 26.36 28.93
C ASP A 219 -21.06 25.92 27.49
N SER A 220 -21.66 24.83 27.01
CA SER A 220 -21.47 24.28 25.66
C SER A 220 -22.71 24.50 24.81
N PRO A 221 -22.59 25.05 23.59
CA PRO A 221 -23.73 25.14 22.70
C PRO A 221 -24.12 23.76 22.14
N VAL A 222 -25.39 23.62 21.78
CA VAL A 222 -25.96 22.40 21.19
C VAL A 222 -26.13 22.63 19.69
N ARG A 223 -25.66 21.68 18.88
CA ARG A 223 -25.86 21.71 17.42
C ARG A 223 -27.07 20.86 17.06
N LEU A 224 -28.04 21.47 16.38
CA LEU A 224 -29.31 20.85 15.98
C LEU A 224 -29.49 20.98 14.48
N GLY A 225 -30.13 20.00 13.84
CA GLY A 225 -30.51 20.06 12.44
C GLY A 225 -30.00 18.87 11.63
N ARG A 226 -30.65 18.68 10.48
CA ARG A 226 -30.45 17.51 9.62
C ARG A 226 -29.06 17.50 8.97
N GLN A 227 -28.52 16.31 8.84
CA GLN A 227 -27.31 16.00 8.07
C GLN A 227 -27.72 15.20 6.83
N SER A 228 -28.40 15.86 5.91
CA SER A 228 -29.14 15.22 4.82
C SER A 228 -28.17 14.58 3.82
N ASN A 229 -28.52 13.39 3.32
CA ASN A 229 -27.84 12.82 2.15
C ASN A 229 -28.04 13.75 0.95
N HIS A 230 -26.94 14.18 0.34
CA HIS A 230 -26.97 15.09 -0.81
C HIS A 230 -25.73 14.86 -1.66
N ILE A 231 -25.85 14.95 -2.98
CA ILE A 231 -24.71 14.88 -3.90
C ILE A 231 -24.13 16.28 -4.00
N ASP A 232 -23.03 16.52 -3.29
CA ASP A 232 -22.37 17.81 -3.24
C ASP A 232 -21.12 17.78 -4.16
N GLU A 233 -21.19 18.51 -5.26
CA GLU A 233 -20.11 18.58 -6.24
C GLU A 233 -18.80 19.12 -5.66
N ALA A 234 -18.87 20.11 -4.76
CA ALA A 234 -17.70 20.72 -4.17
C ALA A 234 -17.01 19.75 -3.20
N GLN A 235 -17.79 19.02 -2.40
CA GLN A 235 -17.24 17.96 -1.54
C GLN A 235 -16.59 16.85 -2.36
N TYR A 236 -17.23 16.35 -3.42
CA TYR A 236 -16.60 15.35 -4.29
C TYR A 236 -15.33 15.88 -4.98
N ALA A 237 -15.31 17.16 -5.38
CA ALA A 237 -14.12 17.80 -5.94
C ALA A 237 -12.95 17.89 -4.95
N ALA A 238 -13.22 17.92 -3.64
CA ALA A 238 -12.20 17.83 -2.59
C ALA A 238 -11.82 16.38 -2.26
N ILE A 239 -12.78 15.46 -2.25
CA ILE A 239 -12.58 14.05 -1.83
C ILE A 239 -11.86 13.23 -2.89
N VAL A 240 -12.36 13.21 -4.13
CA VAL A 240 -11.93 12.25 -5.17
C VAL A 240 -10.45 12.42 -5.55
N PRO A 241 -9.93 13.65 -5.83
CA PRO A 241 -8.50 13.82 -6.11
C PRO A 241 -7.61 13.35 -4.95
N ARG A 242 -8.01 13.65 -3.71
CA ARG A 242 -7.25 13.28 -2.52
C ARG A 242 -7.20 11.77 -2.32
N LEU A 243 -8.30 11.06 -2.58
CA LEU A 243 -8.32 9.60 -2.56
C LEU A 243 -7.48 8.99 -3.68
N HIS A 244 -7.48 9.56 -4.89
CA HIS A 244 -6.58 9.11 -5.95
C HIS A 244 -5.10 9.28 -5.60
N GLN A 245 -4.74 10.26 -4.75
CA GLN A 245 -3.35 10.46 -4.29
C GLN A 245 -2.97 9.53 -3.13
N LEU A 246 -3.85 9.38 -2.13
CA LEU A 246 -3.56 8.64 -0.89
C LEU A 246 -3.84 7.14 -1.00
N ALA A 247 -4.81 6.75 -1.81
CA ALA A 247 -5.20 5.36 -2.04
C ALA A 247 -5.40 5.09 -3.55
N PRO A 248 -4.38 5.32 -4.41
CA PRO A 248 -4.50 5.25 -5.87
C PRO A 248 -5.04 3.92 -6.40
N ALA A 249 -4.74 2.81 -5.71
CA ALA A 249 -5.22 1.49 -6.07
C ALA A 249 -6.70 1.24 -5.70
N ALA A 250 -7.27 1.96 -4.72
CA ALA A 250 -8.66 1.79 -4.32
C ALA A 250 -9.62 2.10 -5.48
N ILE A 251 -10.70 1.34 -5.56
CA ILE A 251 -11.77 1.53 -6.55
C ILE A 251 -12.82 2.45 -5.92
N LEU A 252 -13.09 3.60 -6.53
CA LEU A 252 -14.06 4.54 -6.00
C LEU A 252 -15.44 4.27 -6.59
N ASN A 253 -16.42 4.07 -5.71
CA ASN A 253 -17.82 3.89 -6.05
C ASN A 253 -18.63 5.06 -5.49
N LEU A 254 -19.14 5.93 -6.37
CA LEU A 254 -19.87 7.11 -5.93
C LEU A 254 -21.38 6.85 -5.96
N SER A 255 -22.04 7.13 -4.84
CA SER A 255 -23.49 6.96 -4.76
C SER A 255 -24.21 7.96 -5.66
N THR A 256 -25.21 7.49 -6.40
CA THR A 256 -26.16 8.32 -7.16
C THR A 256 -27.50 8.45 -6.43
N SER A 257 -27.58 8.01 -5.18
CA SER A 257 -28.81 8.00 -4.39
C SER A 257 -29.27 9.41 -3.99
N VAL A 258 -30.56 9.68 -4.17
CA VAL A 258 -31.23 10.90 -3.68
C VAL A 258 -32.19 10.60 -2.53
N ARG A 259 -31.95 9.51 -1.78
CA ARG A 259 -32.72 9.23 -0.56
C ARG A 259 -32.70 10.46 0.36
N GLY A 260 -33.88 10.96 0.70
CA GLY A 260 -34.06 12.18 1.51
C GLY A 260 -34.34 13.46 0.71
N GLY A 261 -34.09 13.47 -0.60
CA GLY A 261 -34.41 14.57 -1.53
C GLY A 261 -35.67 14.27 -2.34
N ALA A 262 -36.83 14.70 -1.86
CA ALA A 262 -38.13 14.32 -2.42
C ALA A 262 -38.42 14.87 -3.84
N ALA A 263 -37.58 15.76 -4.38
CA ALA A 263 -37.78 16.42 -5.67
C ALA A 263 -36.72 16.08 -6.74
N ASP A 264 -35.72 15.25 -6.42
CA ASP A 264 -34.51 15.09 -7.26
C ASP A 264 -34.43 13.77 -8.03
N PHE A 265 -35.52 13.02 -8.17
CA PHE A 265 -35.49 11.65 -8.72
C PHE A 265 -34.90 11.58 -10.14
N GLU A 266 -35.26 12.52 -11.01
CA GLU A 266 -34.77 12.63 -12.39
C GLU A 266 -33.63 13.67 -12.55
N SER A 267 -33.24 14.31 -11.44
CA SER A 267 -32.32 15.45 -11.47
C SER A 267 -30.96 15.05 -12.07
N PRO A 268 -30.39 15.89 -12.98
CA PRO A 268 -29.03 15.70 -13.46
C PRO A 268 -27.96 15.65 -12.37
N VAL A 269 -28.25 16.21 -11.18
CA VAL A 269 -27.34 16.16 -10.02
C VAL A 269 -26.91 14.73 -9.67
N ARG A 270 -27.70 13.71 -10.03
CA ARG A 270 -27.39 12.30 -9.78
C ARG A 270 -26.21 11.75 -10.58
N ARG A 271 -25.66 12.53 -11.53
CA ARG A 271 -24.55 12.13 -12.40
C ARG A 271 -23.47 13.19 -12.60
N VAL A 272 -23.65 14.42 -12.10
CA VAL A 272 -22.67 15.52 -12.27
C VAL A 272 -21.31 15.20 -11.65
N HIS A 273 -21.30 14.41 -10.56
CA HIS A 273 -20.10 13.95 -9.88
C HIS A 273 -19.48 12.69 -10.52
N LEU A 274 -20.11 12.09 -11.53
CA LEU A 274 -19.54 10.98 -12.28
C LEU A 274 -18.71 11.53 -13.46
N ARG A 275 -17.65 12.26 -13.15
CA ARG A 275 -16.75 12.92 -14.11
C ARG A 275 -15.28 12.72 -13.76
N ALA A 276 -14.39 13.17 -14.63
CA ALA A 276 -12.96 13.20 -14.37
C ALA A 276 -12.60 14.24 -13.30
N TYR A 277 -11.68 13.89 -12.40
CA TYR A 277 -11.21 14.73 -11.30
C TYR A 277 -9.69 14.92 -11.30
N GLY A 278 -9.26 16.04 -10.71
CA GLY A 278 -7.86 16.33 -10.39
C GLY A 278 -6.95 16.51 -11.61
N ALA A 279 -5.66 16.72 -11.32
CA ALA A 279 -4.60 16.89 -12.32
C ALA A 279 -4.48 15.71 -13.30
N GLN A 280 -4.76 14.49 -12.84
CA GLN A 280 -4.69 13.28 -13.66
C GLN A 280 -5.93 13.04 -14.53
N GLN A 281 -6.99 13.85 -14.37
CA GLN A 281 -8.26 13.69 -15.11
C GLN A 281 -8.84 12.28 -14.97
N ARG A 282 -8.83 11.76 -13.73
CA ARG A 282 -9.27 10.40 -13.42
C ARG A 282 -10.70 10.43 -12.90
N ALA A 283 -11.60 9.68 -13.55
CA ALA A 283 -12.98 9.49 -13.11
C ALA A 283 -13.07 8.42 -12.00
N PRO A 284 -14.14 8.41 -11.18
CA PRO A 284 -14.43 7.26 -10.33
C PRO A 284 -14.64 6.02 -11.19
N GLU A 285 -14.25 4.85 -10.71
CA GLU A 285 -14.43 3.61 -11.47
C GLU A 285 -15.89 3.14 -11.50
N MET A 286 -16.62 3.41 -10.42
CA MET A 286 -17.96 2.89 -10.20
C MET A 286 -18.94 3.99 -9.77
N GLY A 287 -20.21 3.74 -10.05
CA GLY A 287 -21.31 4.52 -9.49
C GLY A 287 -22.53 3.64 -9.27
N SER A 288 -23.26 3.89 -8.18
CA SER A 288 -24.44 3.08 -7.86
C SER A 288 -25.58 3.32 -8.85
N LEU A 289 -26.36 2.29 -9.15
CA LEU A 289 -27.52 2.38 -10.04
C LEU A 289 -28.58 1.35 -9.61
N SER A 290 -29.83 1.79 -9.46
CA SER A 290 -30.97 0.91 -9.17
C SER A 290 -31.94 0.92 -10.36
N PRO A 291 -31.97 -0.12 -11.22
CA PRO A 291 -32.88 -0.20 -12.36
C PRO A 291 -34.31 -0.56 -11.91
N GLY A 292 -34.89 0.29 -11.06
CA GLY A 292 -36.21 0.12 -10.47
C GLY A 292 -36.44 1.09 -9.28
N PRO A 293 -37.67 1.19 -8.78
CA PRO A 293 -38.00 2.02 -7.62
C PRO A 293 -37.37 1.48 -6.33
N VAL A 294 -36.95 2.38 -5.43
CA VAL A 294 -36.49 2.04 -4.08
C VAL A 294 -37.46 2.65 -3.08
N ILE A 295 -38.18 1.81 -2.34
CA ILE A 295 -39.26 2.24 -1.45
C ILE A 295 -39.06 1.58 -0.09
N PHE A 296 -38.49 2.30 0.86
CA PHE A 296 -38.20 1.76 2.19
C PHE A 296 -39.49 1.65 3.02
N GLN A 297 -39.72 0.51 3.69
CA GLN A 297 -40.85 0.39 4.61
C GLN A 297 -40.74 1.36 5.80
N ALA A 298 -39.52 1.70 6.21
CA ALA A 298 -39.25 2.70 7.25
C ALA A 298 -39.51 4.16 6.81
N GLY A 299 -39.95 4.38 5.57
CA GLY A 299 -40.21 5.70 5.00
C GLY A 299 -39.05 6.27 4.18
N GLY A 300 -39.40 7.13 3.23
CA GLY A 300 -38.49 7.66 2.21
C GLY A 300 -38.32 6.69 1.04
N GLY A 301 -37.33 6.96 0.19
CA GLY A 301 -37.10 6.23 -1.06
C GLY A 301 -36.78 7.18 -2.19
N TYR A 302 -36.66 6.63 -3.40
CA TYR A 302 -36.50 7.39 -4.63
C TYR A 302 -36.93 6.55 -5.84
N GLU A 303 -37.40 7.22 -6.86
CA GLU A 303 -37.76 6.61 -8.15
C GLU A 303 -36.55 6.62 -9.09
N ASN A 304 -36.50 5.66 -10.02
CA ASN A 304 -35.52 5.64 -11.11
C ASN A 304 -36.26 5.43 -12.45
N PRO A 305 -36.90 6.48 -13.00
CA PRO A 305 -37.70 6.36 -14.21
C PRO A 305 -36.89 5.87 -15.42
N PRO A 306 -37.51 5.20 -16.41
CA PRO A 306 -36.79 4.67 -17.58
C PRO A 306 -35.97 5.71 -18.34
N ALA A 307 -36.49 6.94 -18.51
CA ALA A 307 -35.77 8.03 -19.16
C ALA A 307 -34.51 8.45 -18.38
N PHE A 308 -34.62 8.53 -17.05
CA PHE A 308 -33.48 8.78 -16.18
C PHE A 308 -32.45 7.66 -16.28
N LEU A 309 -32.86 6.39 -16.21
CA LEU A 309 -31.96 5.24 -16.32
C LEU A 309 -31.21 5.21 -17.65
N ALA A 310 -31.89 5.50 -18.76
CA ALA A 310 -31.26 5.61 -20.07
C ALA A 310 -30.19 6.71 -20.10
N ALA A 311 -30.51 7.90 -19.58
CA ALA A 311 -29.56 9.02 -19.49
C ALA A 311 -28.38 8.71 -18.56
N GLN A 312 -28.64 8.03 -17.43
CA GLN A 312 -27.62 7.62 -16.47
C GLN A 312 -26.65 6.60 -17.07
N ILE A 313 -27.16 5.57 -17.76
CA ILE A 313 -26.34 4.56 -18.44
C ILE A 313 -25.54 5.18 -19.58
N ALA A 314 -26.14 6.08 -20.36
CA ALA A 314 -25.44 6.81 -21.41
C ALA A 314 -24.28 7.64 -20.85
N HIS A 315 -24.50 8.35 -19.74
CA HIS A 315 -23.48 9.12 -19.04
C HIS A 315 -22.37 8.22 -18.49
N CYS A 316 -22.73 7.12 -17.82
CA CYS A 316 -21.79 6.12 -17.33
C CYS A 316 -20.89 5.58 -18.46
N ARG A 317 -21.46 5.31 -19.65
CA ARG A 317 -20.69 4.90 -20.83
C ARG A 317 -19.72 6.00 -21.29
N GLN A 318 -20.17 7.24 -21.36
CA GLN A 318 -19.34 8.38 -21.78
C GLN A 318 -18.19 8.64 -20.80
N SER A 319 -18.48 8.62 -19.50
CA SER A 319 -17.51 8.86 -18.43
C SER A 319 -16.68 7.63 -18.06
N LYS A 320 -16.94 6.47 -18.68
CA LYS A 320 -16.31 5.17 -18.38
C LYS A 320 -16.45 4.76 -16.91
N VAL A 321 -17.61 5.06 -16.32
CA VAL A 321 -17.97 4.69 -14.93
C VAL A 321 -18.86 3.46 -14.98
N ARG A 322 -18.45 2.35 -14.37
CA ARG A 322 -19.23 1.11 -14.41
C ARG A 322 -20.35 1.13 -13.35
N PRO A 323 -21.61 0.85 -13.73
CA PRO A 323 -22.69 0.79 -12.75
C PRO A 323 -22.54 -0.40 -11.80
N GLU A 324 -22.71 -0.16 -10.50
CA GLU A 324 -23.03 -1.21 -9.53
C GLU A 324 -24.54 -1.27 -9.33
N VAL A 325 -25.16 -2.41 -9.63
CA VAL A 325 -26.59 -2.62 -9.48
C VAL A 325 -26.91 -2.83 -8.01
N GLU A 326 -27.53 -1.83 -7.38
CA GLU A 326 -27.96 -1.90 -5.98
C GLU A 326 -29.32 -2.61 -5.90
N VAL A 327 -29.29 -3.92 -5.64
CA VAL A 327 -30.47 -4.78 -5.60
C VAL A 327 -31.15 -4.63 -4.23
N PHE A 328 -32.03 -3.64 -4.12
CA PHE A 328 -32.88 -3.46 -2.93
C PHE A 328 -34.03 -4.47 -2.89
N ASN A 329 -34.62 -4.78 -4.04
CA ASN A 329 -35.86 -5.54 -4.16
C ASN A 329 -35.90 -6.40 -5.43
N SER A 330 -36.94 -7.24 -5.56
CA SER A 330 -37.09 -8.13 -6.73
C SER A 330 -37.33 -7.35 -8.03
N ALA A 331 -38.03 -6.22 -7.97
CA ALA A 331 -38.28 -5.38 -9.15
C ALA A 331 -36.98 -4.88 -9.79
N ILE A 332 -36.00 -4.47 -8.98
CA ILE A 332 -34.66 -4.09 -9.44
C ILE A 332 -33.93 -5.28 -10.07
N LEU A 333 -34.01 -6.46 -9.44
CA LEU A 333 -33.38 -7.66 -9.98
C LEU A 333 -33.94 -8.03 -11.36
N ASP A 334 -35.27 -7.99 -11.50
CA ASP A 334 -35.98 -8.24 -12.76
C ASP A 334 -35.58 -7.23 -13.83
N GLY A 335 -35.53 -5.94 -13.51
CA GLY A 335 -35.07 -4.90 -14.43
C GLY A 335 -33.62 -5.11 -14.88
N ALA A 336 -32.73 -5.45 -13.94
CA ALA A 336 -31.30 -5.64 -14.20
C ALA A 336 -31.00 -6.88 -15.06
N LEU A 337 -31.71 -7.99 -14.82
CA LEU A 337 -31.53 -9.24 -15.56
C LEU A 337 -32.36 -9.29 -16.86
N GLY A 338 -33.43 -8.51 -16.94
CA GLY A 338 -34.27 -8.36 -18.11
C GLY A 338 -33.86 -7.18 -19.00
N GLU A 339 -34.71 -6.15 -19.07
CA GLU A 339 -34.63 -5.08 -20.08
C GLU A 339 -33.32 -4.27 -20.05
N HIS A 340 -32.68 -4.14 -18.88
CA HIS A 340 -31.47 -3.34 -18.73
C HIS A 340 -30.17 -4.14 -18.87
N GLN A 341 -30.23 -5.47 -18.97
CA GLN A 341 -29.04 -6.33 -18.92
C GLN A 341 -28.03 -6.00 -20.04
N ALA A 342 -28.51 -5.89 -21.28
CA ALA A 342 -27.65 -5.57 -22.43
C ALA A 342 -27.02 -4.17 -22.29
N SER A 343 -27.81 -3.21 -21.81
CA SER A 343 -27.35 -1.84 -21.57
C SER A 343 -26.28 -1.78 -20.48
N LEU A 344 -26.44 -2.51 -19.37
CA LEU A 344 -25.44 -2.61 -18.30
C LEU A 344 -24.14 -3.23 -18.82
N ARG A 345 -24.21 -4.36 -19.55
CA ARG A 345 -23.05 -5.03 -20.15
C ARG A 345 -22.30 -4.12 -21.13
N SER A 346 -23.02 -3.26 -21.86
CA SER A 346 -22.40 -2.33 -22.82
C SER A 346 -21.56 -1.21 -22.17
N VAL A 347 -21.73 -0.96 -20.86
CA VAL A 347 -20.89 0.00 -20.14
C VAL A 347 -19.59 -0.66 -19.67
N GLY A 348 -19.65 -1.94 -19.29
CA GLY A 348 -18.47 -2.75 -19.04
C GLY A 348 -18.81 -4.10 -18.45
N SER A 349 -17.84 -5.02 -18.54
CA SER A 349 -17.93 -6.38 -18.01
C SER A 349 -16.80 -6.59 -16.98
N PRO A 350 -17.05 -7.31 -15.88
CA PRO A 350 -18.31 -7.95 -15.48
C PRO A 350 -19.36 -6.94 -14.99
N VAL A 351 -20.65 -7.32 -15.07
CA VAL A 351 -21.74 -6.58 -14.42
C VAL A 351 -21.66 -6.78 -12.91
N LEU A 352 -21.84 -5.71 -12.15
CA LEU A 352 -21.63 -5.69 -10.70
C LEU A 352 -22.98 -5.59 -9.98
N PHE A 353 -23.19 -6.42 -8.96
CA PHE A 353 -24.41 -6.45 -8.16
C PHE A 353 -24.07 -6.31 -6.67
N MET A 354 -24.81 -5.46 -5.98
CA MET A 354 -24.82 -5.35 -4.52
C MET A 354 -26.18 -5.81 -3.99
N LEU A 355 -26.21 -6.92 -3.26
CA LEU A 355 -27.41 -7.39 -2.58
C LEU A 355 -27.61 -6.60 -1.30
N VAL A 356 -28.70 -5.82 -1.22
CA VAL A 356 -29.06 -5.05 -0.03
C VAL A 356 -29.90 -5.93 0.90
N VAL A 357 -29.24 -6.86 1.58
CA VAL A 357 -29.90 -7.90 2.38
C VAL A 357 -30.43 -7.32 3.70
N GLY A 358 -31.64 -7.71 4.10
CA GLY A 358 -32.18 -7.38 5.43
C GLY A 358 -32.69 -5.95 5.57
N VAL A 359 -32.83 -5.21 4.47
CA VAL A 359 -33.47 -3.88 4.45
C VAL A 359 -34.88 -4.01 3.87
N ASP A 360 -35.89 -3.70 4.67
CA ASP A 360 -37.29 -3.90 4.31
C ASP A 360 -37.72 -2.94 3.18
N GLN A 361 -38.23 -3.50 2.08
CA GLN A 361 -38.68 -2.79 0.89
C GLN A 361 -40.18 -3.00 0.61
N HIS A 362 -40.75 -2.01 -0.07
CA HIS A 362 -42.08 -2.10 -0.68
C HIS A 362 -42.01 -2.16 -2.20
N ARG A 363 -43.02 -2.78 -2.79
CA ARG A 363 -43.39 -2.60 -4.19
C ARG A 363 -44.81 -2.04 -4.27
N ARG A 364 -45.01 -1.04 -5.13
CA ARG A 364 -46.36 -0.53 -5.43
C ARG A 364 -47.07 -1.47 -6.40
N LEU A 365 -48.33 -1.79 -6.11
CA LEU A 365 -49.17 -2.58 -7.01
C LEU A 365 -49.83 -1.67 -8.08
N PRO A 366 -50.11 -2.18 -9.29
CA PRO A 366 -50.80 -1.41 -10.33
C PRO A 366 -52.18 -0.89 -9.91
N GLN A 367 -52.91 -1.65 -9.07
CA GLN A 367 -54.23 -1.26 -8.57
C GLN A 367 -54.18 -0.31 -7.35
N GLY A 368 -52.98 0.11 -6.91
CA GLY A 368 -52.76 0.87 -5.69
C GLY A 368 -52.38 -0.01 -4.48
N GLY A 369 -51.78 0.61 -3.46
CA GLY A 369 -51.23 -0.09 -2.28
C GLY A 369 -49.78 -0.55 -2.44
N VAL A 370 -49.21 -1.10 -1.37
CA VAL A 370 -47.84 -1.63 -1.32
C VAL A 370 -47.80 -3.05 -0.76
N VAL A 371 -46.85 -3.86 -1.24
CA VAL A 371 -46.55 -5.22 -0.74
C VAL A 371 -45.08 -5.32 -0.34
N ASP A 372 -44.72 -6.33 0.45
CA ASP A 372 -43.32 -6.66 0.76
C ASP A 372 -42.61 -7.11 -0.51
N ASP A 373 -41.47 -6.48 -0.82
CA ASP A 373 -40.61 -6.83 -1.97
C ASP A 373 -39.14 -6.96 -1.56
N SER A 374 -38.91 -7.20 -0.27
CA SER A 374 -37.58 -7.33 0.31
C SER A 374 -36.87 -8.59 -0.21
N LEU A 375 -35.55 -8.53 -0.42
CA LEU A 375 -34.74 -9.73 -0.73
C LEU A 375 -34.82 -10.79 0.37
N LEU A 376 -34.97 -10.35 1.62
CA LEU A 376 -35.26 -11.18 2.77
C LEU A 376 -36.61 -10.72 3.33
N PRO A 377 -37.68 -11.54 3.24
CA PRO A 377 -39.00 -11.15 3.73
C PRO A 377 -38.99 -10.67 5.17
N VAL A 378 -39.86 -9.70 5.51
CA VAL A 378 -39.84 -9.03 6.82
C VAL A 378 -39.99 -10.02 7.99
N ALA A 379 -40.84 -11.03 7.82
CA ALA A 379 -41.05 -12.07 8.83
C ALA A 379 -39.75 -12.86 9.11
N GLU A 380 -39.07 -13.28 8.06
CA GLU A 380 -37.82 -14.05 8.16
C GLU A 380 -36.68 -13.20 8.71
N ARG A 381 -36.59 -11.92 8.32
CA ARG A 381 -35.64 -10.99 8.92
C ARG A 381 -35.84 -10.86 10.43
N LYS A 382 -37.09 -10.73 10.90
CA LYS A 382 -37.40 -10.65 12.33
C LYS A 382 -36.99 -11.92 13.08
N ASP A 383 -37.25 -13.09 12.49
CA ASP A 383 -36.83 -14.37 13.07
C ASP A 383 -35.31 -14.53 13.13
N ILE A 384 -34.60 -14.14 12.06
CA ILE A 384 -33.13 -14.13 12.04
C ILE A 384 -32.58 -13.24 13.15
N LEU A 385 -33.12 -12.02 13.32
CA LEU A 385 -32.68 -11.12 14.39
C LEU A 385 -32.97 -11.66 15.78
N ARG A 386 -34.12 -12.34 15.97
CA ARG A 386 -34.46 -13.03 17.22
C ARG A 386 -33.42 -14.11 17.54
N LEU A 387 -33.10 -14.98 16.58
CA LEU A 387 -32.10 -16.04 16.73
C LEU A 387 -30.70 -15.46 17.03
N LEU A 388 -30.31 -14.37 16.36
CA LEU A 388 -29.04 -13.70 16.66
C LEU A 388 -29.01 -13.09 18.07
N ALA A 389 -30.15 -12.63 18.59
CA ALA A 389 -30.25 -12.10 19.94
C ALA A 389 -30.16 -13.18 21.03
N GLU A 390 -30.49 -14.44 20.73
CA GLU A 390 -30.32 -15.58 21.64
C GLU A 390 -28.84 -15.87 21.93
N GLY A 391 -27.95 -15.59 20.96
CA GLY A 391 -26.50 -15.63 21.16
C GLY A 391 -25.88 -17.03 21.24
N SER A 392 -26.65 -18.10 21.05
CA SER A 392 -26.13 -19.48 21.00
C SER A 392 -25.57 -19.83 19.62
N ALA A 393 -24.62 -20.76 19.56
CA ALA A 393 -24.08 -21.24 18.29
C ALA A 393 -25.15 -21.90 17.42
N GLU A 394 -26.08 -22.64 18.03
CA GLU A 394 -27.18 -23.29 17.33
C GLU A 394 -28.15 -22.27 16.70
N ALA A 395 -28.53 -21.23 17.45
CA ALA A 395 -29.38 -20.16 16.93
C ALA A 395 -28.69 -19.40 15.79
N PHE A 396 -27.38 -19.18 15.90
CA PHE A 396 -26.58 -18.59 14.81
C PHE A 396 -26.62 -19.45 13.53
N GLU A 397 -26.41 -20.77 13.63
CA GLU A 397 -26.48 -21.65 12.45
C GLU A 397 -27.89 -21.68 11.83
N GLN A 398 -28.94 -21.67 12.65
CA GLN A 398 -30.32 -21.58 12.17
C GLN A 398 -30.58 -20.26 11.44
N ALA A 399 -30.09 -19.14 11.99
CA ALA A 399 -30.19 -17.82 11.36
C ALA A 399 -29.46 -17.79 10.01
N LEU A 400 -28.25 -18.35 9.94
CA LEU A 400 -27.48 -18.47 8.71
C LEU A 400 -28.19 -19.33 7.67
N ALA A 401 -28.70 -20.51 8.06
CA ALA A 401 -29.39 -21.42 7.16
C ALA A 401 -30.63 -20.78 6.53
N ARG A 402 -31.43 -20.06 7.33
CA ARG A 402 -32.58 -19.28 6.85
C ARG A 402 -32.18 -18.20 5.85
N ALA A 403 -31.15 -17.41 6.17
CA ALA A 403 -30.66 -16.37 5.26
C ALA A 403 -30.17 -16.97 3.93
N VAL A 404 -29.42 -18.08 3.97
CA VAL A 404 -28.93 -18.78 2.77
C VAL A 404 -30.08 -19.33 1.95
N GLN A 405 -31.11 -19.92 2.58
CA GLN A 405 -32.27 -20.48 1.89
C GLN A 405 -32.97 -19.44 1.01
N TRP A 406 -33.13 -18.22 1.51
CA TRP A 406 -33.81 -17.13 0.77
C TRP A 406 -32.93 -16.48 -0.30
N LEU A 407 -31.63 -16.36 -0.04
CA LEU A 407 -30.72 -15.63 -0.94
C LEU A 407 -30.10 -16.52 -2.03
N ARG A 408 -30.04 -17.84 -1.82
CA ARG A 408 -29.52 -18.79 -2.81
C ARG A 408 -30.21 -18.65 -4.18
N PRO A 409 -31.55 -18.65 -4.29
CA PRO A 409 -32.21 -18.51 -5.59
C PRO A 409 -31.90 -17.18 -6.28
N VAL A 410 -31.73 -16.09 -5.51
CA VAL A 410 -31.36 -14.77 -6.04
C VAL A 410 -29.96 -14.82 -6.66
N VAL A 411 -28.99 -15.36 -5.93
CA VAL A 411 -27.60 -15.49 -6.42
C VAL A 411 -27.54 -16.42 -7.64
N ASP A 412 -28.17 -17.59 -7.55
CA ASP A 412 -28.17 -18.57 -8.64
C ASP A 412 -28.77 -17.99 -9.92
N ARG A 413 -29.87 -17.23 -9.80
CA ARG A 413 -30.50 -16.53 -10.91
C ARG A 413 -29.57 -15.48 -11.55
N ILE A 414 -28.87 -14.68 -10.74
CA ILE A 414 -27.88 -13.71 -11.28
C ILE A 414 -26.79 -14.45 -12.06
N ARG A 415 -26.27 -15.55 -11.52
CA ARG A 415 -25.21 -16.32 -12.19
C ARG A 415 -25.68 -17.01 -13.46
N SER A 416 -26.91 -17.51 -13.50
CA SER A 416 -27.48 -18.18 -14.66
C SER A 416 -27.86 -17.20 -15.77
N GLU A 417 -28.54 -16.11 -15.43
CA GLU A 417 -29.06 -15.15 -16.42
C GLU A 417 -27.99 -14.13 -16.82
N CYS A 418 -27.04 -13.81 -15.94
CA CYS A 418 -25.93 -12.91 -16.23
C CYS A 418 -24.55 -13.57 -15.97
N PRO A 419 -24.11 -14.51 -16.83
CA PRO A 419 -22.82 -15.17 -16.68
C PRO A 419 -21.65 -14.19 -16.55
N GLY A 420 -20.74 -14.46 -15.62
CA GLY A 420 -19.57 -13.63 -15.34
C GLY A 420 -19.82 -12.42 -14.42
N ALA A 421 -21.07 -12.10 -14.07
CA ALA A 421 -21.39 -11.04 -13.13
C ALA A 421 -20.67 -11.23 -11.78
N LYS A 422 -20.41 -10.15 -11.06
CA LYS A 422 -19.84 -10.15 -9.71
C LYS A 422 -20.90 -9.77 -8.70
N VAL A 423 -21.03 -10.56 -7.64
CA VAL A 423 -22.10 -10.40 -6.65
C VAL A 423 -21.49 -10.16 -5.28
N SER A 424 -21.85 -9.03 -4.68
CA SER A 424 -21.52 -8.63 -3.32
C SER A 424 -22.79 -8.58 -2.47
N ALA A 425 -22.64 -8.57 -1.15
CA ALA A 425 -23.76 -8.33 -0.24
C ALA A 425 -23.36 -7.39 0.91
N LEU A 426 -24.33 -6.61 1.39
CA LEU A 426 -24.30 -5.90 2.67
C LEU A 426 -25.39 -6.44 3.59
N VAL A 427 -25.26 -6.21 4.90
CA VAL A 427 -26.28 -6.52 5.90
C VAL A 427 -26.34 -5.41 6.95
N PRO A 428 -27.54 -5.04 7.47
CA PRO A 428 -27.66 -3.93 8.40
C PRO A 428 -27.40 -4.32 9.86
N GLY A 429 -26.76 -3.40 10.59
CA GLY A 429 -26.64 -3.42 12.05
C GLY A 429 -26.12 -4.75 12.61
N PRO A 430 -26.88 -5.42 13.49
CA PRO A 430 -26.42 -6.63 14.18
C PRO A 430 -26.21 -7.83 13.24
N MET A 431 -26.75 -7.81 12.01
CA MET A 431 -26.57 -8.91 11.05
C MET A 431 -25.14 -9.02 10.51
N ILE A 432 -24.26 -8.04 10.77
CA ILE A 432 -22.84 -8.07 10.37
C ILE A 432 -22.12 -9.37 10.77
N VAL A 433 -22.54 -10.01 11.87
CA VAL A 433 -21.98 -11.30 12.32
C VAL A 433 -22.24 -12.46 11.35
N LEU A 434 -23.27 -12.38 10.50
CA LEU A 434 -23.58 -13.38 9.49
C LEU A 434 -22.76 -13.21 8.21
N LEU A 435 -22.31 -11.98 7.92
CA LEU A 435 -21.89 -11.57 6.57
C LEU A 435 -20.79 -12.46 5.97
N ALA A 436 -19.73 -12.75 6.73
CA ALA A 436 -18.60 -13.55 6.24
C ALA A 436 -19.02 -14.99 5.89
N ARG A 437 -19.77 -15.65 6.77
CA ARG A 437 -20.25 -17.02 6.54
C ARG A 437 -21.33 -17.07 5.46
N LEU A 438 -22.20 -16.06 5.41
CA LEU A 438 -23.20 -15.91 4.36
C LEU A 438 -22.52 -15.79 2.99
N ALA A 439 -21.49 -14.97 2.88
CA ALA A 439 -20.74 -14.79 1.64
C ALA A 439 -20.08 -16.09 1.17
N VAL A 440 -19.39 -16.80 2.08
CA VAL A 440 -18.76 -18.09 1.79
C VAL A 440 -19.79 -19.14 1.39
N ALA A 441 -20.88 -19.26 2.14
CA ALA A 441 -21.96 -20.18 1.83
C ALA A 441 -22.54 -19.88 0.44
N LEU A 442 -22.83 -18.61 0.13
CA LEU A 442 -23.44 -18.20 -1.13
C LEU A 442 -22.48 -18.19 -2.33
N GLY A 443 -21.16 -18.28 -2.12
CA GLY A 443 -20.20 -18.15 -3.22
C GLY A 443 -20.14 -16.72 -3.80
N LEU A 444 -20.26 -15.71 -2.94
CA LEU A 444 -20.18 -14.30 -3.34
C LEU A 444 -18.76 -13.90 -3.76
N ASP A 445 -18.63 -12.88 -4.61
CA ASP A 445 -17.32 -12.31 -4.97
C ASP A 445 -16.88 -11.20 -4.01
N GLY A 446 -17.82 -10.58 -3.30
CA GLY A 446 -17.55 -9.46 -2.41
C GLY A 446 -18.46 -9.37 -1.20
N VAL A 447 -18.04 -8.58 -0.23
CA VAL A 447 -18.83 -8.20 0.96
C VAL A 447 -18.70 -6.70 1.18
N ARG A 448 -19.74 -6.08 1.73
CA ARG A 448 -19.73 -4.66 2.07
C ARG A 448 -20.00 -4.44 3.56
N VAL A 449 -19.22 -3.55 4.15
CA VAL A 449 -19.38 -3.06 5.53
C VAL A 449 -19.09 -1.57 5.63
N GLY A 450 -19.62 -0.92 6.65
CA GLY A 450 -19.28 0.45 6.98
C GLY A 450 -20.35 1.09 7.86
N LEU A 451 -20.06 2.31 8.31
CA LEU A 451 -20.97 3.09 9.14
C LEU A 451 -22.33 3.36 8.48
N GLU A 452 -22.40 3.29 7.14
CA GLU A 452 -23.66 3.30 6.41
C GLU A 452 -24.59 2.15 6.81
N ASP A 453 -24.03 0.96 6.97
CA ASP A 453 -24.77 -0.29 7.13
C ASP A 453 -24.92 -0.66 8.62
N ALA A 454 -23.88 -0.44 9.43
CA ALA A 454 -23.87 -0.70 10.86
C ALA A 454 -23.01 0.33 11.60
N LEU A 455 -23.47 0.79 12.77
CA LEU A 455 -22.69 1.71 13.63
C LEU A 455 -21.83 0.99 14.68
N ASN A 456 -22.06 -0.31 14.85
CA ASN A 456 -21.42 -1.12 15.87
C ASN A 456 -20.48 -2.15 15.24
N VAL A 457 -19.52 -2.63 16.02
CA VAL A 457 -18.64 -3.75 15.66
C VAL A 457 -18.59 -4.75 16.82
N PRO A 458 -18.57 -6.07 16.55
CA PRO A 458 -18.29 -7.07 17.57
C PRO A 458 -16.89 -6.88 18.16
N ASP A 459 -16.76 -6.99 19.47
CA ASP A 459 -15.49 -6.88 20.18
C ASP A 459 -15.51 -7.82 21.41
N PRO A 460 -14.78 -8.95 21.37
CA PRO A 460 -14.80 -9.95 22.44
C PRO A 460 -14.08 -9.50 23.71
N GLU A 461 -13.26 -8.44 23.68
CA GLU A 461 -12.61 -7.92 24.89
C GLU A 461 -13.60 -7.12 25.76
N MET A 462 -14.62 -6.54 25.14
CA MET A 462 -15.64 -5.74 25.81
C MET A 462 -16.63 -6.62 26.58
N ALA A 463 -17.04 -6.17 27.77
CA ALA A 463 -18.05 -6.86 28.59
C ALA A 463 -19.40 -7.08 27.87
N SER A 464 -19.73 -6.21 26.91
CA SER A 464 -20.92 -6.27 26.06
C SER A 464 -20.80 -7.24 24.87
N GLY A 465 -19.59 -7.64 24.50
CA GLY A 465 -19.24 -8.24 23.22
C GLY A 465 -19.34 -7.28 22.01
N TRP A 466 -19.69 -6.01 22.22
CA TRP A 466 -20.03 -5.04 21.17
C TRP A 466 -19.71 -3.60 21.57
N ARG A 467 -19.29 -2.78 20.62
CA ARG A 467 -19.11 -1.34 20.82
C ARG A 467 -19.47 -0.55 19.58
N ARG A 468 -19.58 0.79 19.68
CA ARG A 468 -19.48 1.64 18.50
C ARG A 468 -18.13 1.42 17.83
N GLY A 469 -18.15 1.29 16.52
CA GLY A 469 -16.96 1.05 15.71
C GLY A 469 -16.76 2.10 14.66
N THR A 470 -15.63 2.03 13.96
CA THR A 470 -15.34 2.73 12.71
C THR A 470 -15.49 1.78 11.52
N THR A 471 -15.60 2.32 10.30
CA THR A 471 -15.59 1.50 9.07
C THR A 471 -14.32 0.65 8.96
N ALA A 472 -13.15 1.19 9.34
CA ALA A 472 -11.89 0.46 9.30
C ALA A 472 -11.91 -0.76 10.23
N GLU A 473 -12.45 -0.61 11.45
CA GLU A 473 -12.59 -1.73 12.39
C GLU A 473 -13.57 -2.79 11.89
N GLN A 474 -14.64 -2.39 11.19
CA GLN A 474 -15.58 -3.33 10.58
C GLN A 474 -14.95 -4.08 9.40
N VAL A 475 -14.14 -3.41 8.58
CA VAL A 475 -13.35 -4.04 7.52
C VAL A 475 -12.39 -5.06 8.12
N ARG A 476 -11.65 -4.69 9.17
CA ARG A 476 -10.76 -5.60 9.90
C ARG A 476 -11.51 -6.82 10.41
N TYR A 477 -12.63 -6.61 11.10
CA TYR A 477 -13.46 -7.67 11.63
C TYR A 477 -13.87 -8.66 10.53
N VAL A 478 -14.50 -8.18 9.45
CA VAL A 478 -14.98 -9.07 8.37
C VAL A 478 -13.83 -9.75 7.64
N ARG A 479 -12.71 -9.05 7.42
CA ARG A 479 -11.50 -9.64 6.86
C ARG A 479 -11.01 -10.81 7.69
N GLU A 480 -10.86 -10.64 9.01
CA GLU A 480 -10.40 -11.69 9.90
C GLU A 480 -11.37 -12.88 9.91
N GLN A 481 -12.68 -12.63 9.89
CA GLN A 481 -13.69 -13.69 9.77
C GLN A 481 -13.58 -14.45 8.44
N LEU A 482 -13.41 -13.75 7.31
CA LEU A 482 -13.24 -14.38 6.00
C LEU A 482 -11.95 -15.22 5.94
N GLN A 483 -10.85 -14.69 6.46
CA GLN A 483 -9.58 -15.41 6.53
C GLN A 483 -9.66 -16.64 7.43
N ALA A 484 -10.36 -16.55 8.57
CA ALA A 484 -10.63 -17.68 9.44
C ALA A 484 -11.46 -18.79 8.76
N LEU A 485 -12.29 -18.44 7.78
CA LEU A 485 -13.04 -19.38 6.93
C LEU A 485 -12.21 -19.90 5.73
N GLY A 486 -10.93 -19.55 5.63
CA GLY A 486 -10.05 -19.96 4.53
C GLY A 486 -10.26 -19.19 3.22
N ALA A 487 -10.97 -18.07 3.25
CA ALA A 487 -11.08 -17.18 2.09
C ALA A 487 -9.84 -16.27 1.96
N THR A 488 -9.42 -16.03 0.73
CA THR A 488 -8.39 -15.03 0.41
C THR A 488 -9.08 -13.69 0.18
N VAL A 489 -8.79 -12.70 1.03
CA VAL A 489 -9.26 -11.33 0.84
C VAL A 489 -8.37 -10.64 -0.20
N LEU A 490 -8.98 -10.06 -1.22
CA LEU A 490 -8.28 -9.40 -2.32
C LEU A 490 -7.82 -7.99 -1.93
N THR A 491 -6.59 -7.65 -2.27
CA THR A 491 -6.14 -6.24 -2.31
C THR A 491 -6.93 -5.43 -3.33
N ALA A 492 -6.83 -4.10 -3.25
CA ALA A 492 -7.41 -3.21 -4.26
C ALA A 492 -6.87 -3.48 -5.67
N GLU A 493 -5.57 -3.78 -5.84
CA GLU A 493 -5.00 -4.12 -7.15
C GLU A 493 -5.51 -5.47 -7.68
N GLU A 494 -5.58 -6.49 -6.83
CA GLU A 494 -6.14 -7.78 -7.25
C GLU A 494 -7.63 -7.69 -7.55
N ALA A 495 -8.38 -6.86 -6.81
CA ALA A 495 -9.78 -6.58 -7.11
C ALA A 495 -9.92 -5.89 -8.47
N ARG A 496 -9.05 -4.92 -8.80
CA ARG A 496 -9.01 -4.32 -10.15
C ARG A 496 -8.80 -5.35 -11.25
N MET A 497 -7.92 -6.32 -11.03
CA MET A 497 -7.72 -7.42 -11.97
C MET A 497 -8.95 -8.32 -12.06
N ALA A 498 -9.56 -8.67 -10.92
CA ALA A 498 -10.74 -9.52 -10.86
C ALA A 498 -12.00 -8.87 -11.47
N LEU A 499 -12.03 -7.53 -11.49
CA LEU A 499 -13.11 -6.69 -12.00
C LEU A 499 -12.83 -6.12 -13.38
N ASP A 500 -11.66 -6.39 -13.99
CA ASP A 500 -11.24 -5.79 -15.27
C ASP A 500 -11.39 -4.25 -15.25
N MET A 501 -10.76 -3.64 -14.24
CA MET A 501 -10.70 -2.19 -14.00
C MET A 501 -9.25 -1.76 -13.69
N PRO A 502 -8.29 -2.01 -14.61
CA PRO A 502 -6.90 -1.64 -14.36
C PRO A 502 -6.77 -0.14 -14.09
N HIS A 503 -5.84 0.22 -13.20
CA HIS A 503 -5.47 1.62 -13.02
C HIS A 503 -4.99 2.19 -14.38
N PRO A 504 -5.32 3.45 -14.75
CA PRO A 504 -4.97 3.99 -16.07
C PRO A 504 -3.50 3.88 -16.44
N ASP A 505 -2.59 4.15 -15.50
CA ASP A 505 -1.15 4.00 -15.75
C ASP A 505 -0.76 2.52 -15.95
N VAL A 506 -1.37 1.60 -15.20
CA VAL A 506 -1.13 0.16 -15.36
C VAL A 506 -1.64 -0.32 -16.72
N ALA A 507 -2.83 0.14 -17.15
CA ALA A 507 -3.39 -0.16 -18.46
C ALA A 507 -2.47 0.34 -19.59
N LEU A 508 -1.93 1.55 -19.45
CA LEU A 508 -0.96 2.10 -20.39
C LEU A 508 0.31 1.24 -20.50
N LEU A 509 0.84 0.77 -19.37
CA LEU A 509 2.01 -0.11 -19.36
C LEU A 509 1.69 -1.50 -19.91
N GLN A 510 0.52 -2.06 -19.64
CA GLN A 510 0.09 -3.35 -20.20
C GLN A 510 0.00 -3.29 -21.73
N GLU A 511 -0.55 -2.20 -22.28
CA GLU A 511 -0.58 -1.95 -23.72
C GLU A 511 0.84 -1.76 -24.29
N ALA A 512 1.74 -1.07 -23.57
CA ALA A 512 3.14 -0.97 -23.95
C ALA A 512 3.82 -2.36 -23.96
N ILE A 513 3.56 -3.22 -22.97
CA ILE A 513 4.09 -4.60 -22.91
C ILE A 513 3.66 -5.38 -24.16
N ALA A 514 2.37 -5.34 -24.50
CA ALA A 514 1.84 -6.04 -25.68
C ALA A 514 2.51 -5.57 -26.98
N ARG A 515 2.72 -4.26 -27.13
CA ARG A 515 3.35 -3.66 -28.31
C ARG A 515 4.85 -3.94 -28.44
N LEU A 516 5.54 -4.10 -27.31
CA LEU A 516 6.99 -4.35 -27.28
C LEU A 516 7.36 -5.82 -27.37
N GLN A 517 6.40 -6.73 -27.20
CA GLN A 517 6.62 -8.18 -27.28
C GLN A 517 7.40 -8.62 -28.54
N PRO A 518 7.12 -8.11 -29.76
CA PRO A 518 7.87 -8.49 -30.97
C PRO A 518 9.33 -8.03 -30.99
N LEU A 519 9.71 -7.06 -30.15
CA LEU A 519 11.06 -6.49 -30.09
C LEU A 519 11.93 -7.15 -29.01
N ALA A 520 11.32 -7.98 -28.14
CA ALA A 520 12.01 -8.71 -27.09
C ALA A 520 13.04 -9.69 -27.67
N ALA A 521 14.22 -9.72 -27.06
CA ALA A 521 15.26 -10.66 -27.47
C ALA A 521 14.88 -12.09 -27.07
N THR A 522 14.98 -13.02 -28.03
CA THR A 522 14.80 -14.47 -27.79
C THR A 522 16.11 -15.19 -27.49
N GLU A 523 17.23 -14.52 -27.68
CA GLU A 523 18.59 -14.98 -27.40
C GLU A 523 19.43 -13.84 -26.79
N PRO A 524 20.52 -14.14 -26.07
CA PRO A 524 21.43 -13.11 -25.56
C PRO A 524 22.00 -12.24 -26.68
N LEU A 525 22.03 -10.94 -26.47
CA LEU A 525 22.60 -9.99 -27.42
C LEU A 525 24.12 -9.93 -27.26
N ALA A 526 24.84 -10.18 -28.36
CA ALA A 526 26.30 -10.05 -28.40
C ALA A 526 26.78 -8.59 -28.44
N ARG A 527 25.94 -7.68 -28.94
CA ARG A 527 26.21 -6.24 -29.03
C ARG A 527 24.90 -5.45 -28.89
N PRO A 528 24.96 -4.18 -28.44
CA PRO A 528 23.80 -3.29 -28.46
C PRO A 528 23.20 -3.18 -29.87
N ARG A 529 21.87 -3.04 -29.95
CA ARG A 529 21.14 -2.83 -31.21
C ARG A 529 20.65 -1.39 -31.29
N ALA A 530 20.48 -0.86 -32.50
CA ALA A 530 19.72 0.37 -32.71
C ALA A 530 18.22 0.05 -32.59
N ILE A 531 17.64 0.30 -31.42
CA ILE A 531 16.31 -0.15 -31.03
C ILE A 531 15.37 0.99 -30.63
N ALA A 532 15.90 2.17 -30.30
CA ALA A 532 15.07 3.29 -29.84
C ALA A 532 14.03 3.71 -30.89
N GLY A 533 14.40 3.76 -32.18
CA GLY A 533 13.47 4.05 -33.28
C GLY A 533 12.31 3.06 -33.39
N PRO A 534 12.58 1.74 -33.53
CA PRO A 534 11.55 0.70 -33.52
C PRO A 534 10.65 0.71 -32.28
N VAL A 535 11.21 0.95 -31.08
CA VAL A 535 10.45 1.04 -29.83
C VAL A 535 9.49 2.22 -29.84
N LEU A 536 9.98 3.41 -30.24
CA LEU A 536 9.14 4.61 -30.33
C LEU A 536 8.05 4.45 -31.40
N ALA A 537 8.36 3.81 -32.52
CA ALA A 537 7.36 3.50 -33.56
C ALA A 537 6.27 2.56 -33.03
N ALA A 538 6.63 1.53 -32.26
CA ALA A 538 5.67 0.61 -31.65
C ALA A 538 4.78 1.31 -30.61
N LEU A 539 5.34 2.25 -29.85
CA LEU A 539 4.66 2.98 -28.78
C LEU A 539 4.00 4.29 -29.23
N ALA A 540 4.14 4.71 -30.49
CA ALA A 540 3.62 5.97 -31.00
C ALA A 540 2.13 6.22 -30.68
N PRO A 541 1.23 5.20 -30.69
CA PRO A 541 -0.17 5.42 -30.31
C PRO A 541 -0.40 5.81 -28.84
N LEU A 542 0.57 5.58 -27.96
CA LEU A 542 0.47 5.86 -26.52
C LEU A 542 1.05 7.23 -26.15
N GLN A 543 1.93 7.78 -26.99
CA GLN A 543 2.64 9.03 -26.75
C GLN A 543 1.73 10.27 -26.62
N PRO A 544 0.63 10.45 -27.38
CA PRO A 544 -0.25 11.61 -27.23
C PRO A 544 -0.87 11.75 -25.84
N ALA A 545 -1.20 10.63 -25.19
CA ALA A 545 -1.77 10.65 -23.84
C ALA A 545 -0.75 11.16 -22.81
N TYR A 546 0.52 10.79 -22.97
CA TYR A 546 1.62 11.29 -22.16
C TYR A 546 1.91 12.78 -22.45
N ALA A 547 1.98 13.18 -23.71
CA ALA A 547 2.21 14.59 -24.11
C ALA A 547 1.13 15.53 -23.54
N ALA A 548 -0.14 15.12 -23.59
CA ALA A 548 -1.24 15.89 -22.99
C ALA A 548 -1.08 16.05 -21.46
N ARG A 549 -0.44 15.08 -20.80
CA ARG A 549 -0.14 15.15 -19.35
C ARG A 549 0.97 16.16 -19.07
N GLU A 550 2.05 16.18 -19.86
CA GLU A 550 3.12 17.19 -19.77
C GLU A 550 2.55 18.61 -19.97
N TRP A 551 1.67 18.80 -20.95
CA TRP A 551 1.06 20.10 -21.22
C TRP A 551 0.19 20.59 -20.05
N ARG A 552 -0.68 19.73 -19.50
CA ARG A 552 -1.50 20.07 -18.32
C ARG A 552 -0.65 20.40 -17.10
N PHE A 553 0.41 19.61 -16.88
CA PHE A 553 1.36 19.85 -15.80
C PHE A 553 1.97 21.25 -15.88
N LEU A 554 2.50 21.64 -17.05
CA LEU A 554 3.14 22.94 -17.21
C LEU A 554 2.14 24.07 -16.99
N ALA A 555 0.95 23.97 -17.60
CA ALA A 555 -0.09 24.99 -17.45
C ALA A 555 -0.56 25.16 -15.99
N ALA A 556 -0.74 24.06 -15.26
CA ALA A 556 -1.14 24.09 -13.85
C ALA A 556 -0.04 24.69 -12.96
N LEU A 557 1.22 24.27 -13.18
CA LEU A 557 2.36 24.78 -12.42
C LEU A 557 2.55 26.29 -12.60
N GLU A 558 2.43 26.80 -13.83
CA GLU A 558 2.51 28.23 -14.11
C GLU A 558 1.37 29.02 -13.45
N ALA A 559 0.15 28.47 -13.44
CA ALA A 559 -0.97 29.07 -12.74
C ALA A 559 -0.79 29.10 -11.21
N ASP A 560 -0.25 28.04 -10.62
CA ASP A 560 0.00 27.97 -9.18
C ASP A 560 1.13 28.93 -8.77
N ALA A 561 2.21 29.02 -9.55
CA ALA A 561 3.27 29.99 -9.33
C ALA A 561 2.75 31.44 -9.40
N ALA A 562 1.87 31.75 -10.35
CA ALA A 562 1.28 33.08 -10.50
C ALA A 562 0.38 33.52 -9.34
N ARG A 563 -0.13 32.57 -8.53
CA ARG A 563 -0.92 32.88 -7.32
C ARG A 563 -0.06 33.27 -6.13
N LEU A 564 1.24 32.96 -6.14
CA LEU A 564 2.16 33.34 -5.07
C LEU A 564 2.59 34.81 -5.20
N PRO A 565 2.76 35.52 -4.07
CA PRO A 565 3.43 36.83 -4.05
C PRO A 565 4.81 36.77 -4.73
N ALA A 566 5.15 37.79 -5.50
CA ALA A 566 6.36 37.81 -6.35
C ALA A 566 7.66 37.56 -5.56
N ASP A 567 7.74 38.03 -4.31
CA ASP A 567 8.87 37.83 -3.39
C ASP A 567 9.05 36.38 -2.92
N ARG A 568 8.02 35.53 -3.08
CA ARG A 568 8.04 34.11 -2.67
C ARG A 568 8.17 33.14 -3.83
N GLN A 569 7.95 33.58 -5.07
CA GLN A 569 7.90 32.69 -6.24
C GLN A 569 9.21 31.91 -6.45
N VAL A 570 10.35 32.60 -6.39
CA VAL A 570 11.68 31.98 -6.61
C VAL A 570 11.98 30.91 -5.57
N ALA A 571 11.72 31.20 -4.29
CA ALA A 571 11.99 30.28 -3.19
C ALA A 571 11.07 29.05 -3.20
N ALA A 572 9.81 29.20 -3.63
CA ALA A 572 8.82 28.12 -3.66
C ALA A 572 8.85 27.29 -4.96
N ALA A 573 9.51 27.76 -6.02
CA ALA A 573 9.43 27.16 -7.36
C ALA A 573 9.81 25.67 -7.40
N GLY A 574 10.85 25.27 -6.67
CA GLY A 574 11.29 23.88 -6.64
C GLY A 574 10.27 22.94 -5.99
N ASP A 575 9.69 23.35 -4.86
CA ASP A 575 8.67 22.58 -4.14
C ASP A 575 7.35 22.53 -4.93
N LEU A 576 6.97 23.63 -5.58
CA LEU A 576 5.83 23.68 -6.50
C LEU A 576 6.01 22.71 -7.67
N ALA A 577 7.17 22.71 -8.32
CA ALA A 577 7.44 21.80 -9.44
C ALA A 577 7.39 20.33 -9.01
N LEU A 578 7.92 20.00 -7.82
CA LEU A 578 7.85 18.65 -7.26
C LEU A 578 6.42 18.21 -6.94
N ALA A 579 5.64 19.08 -6.29
CA ALA A 579 4.24 18.80 -5.99
C ALA A 579 3.43 18.60 -7.28
N ALA A 580 3.61 19.49 -8.26
CA ALA A 580 2.91 19.41 -9.54
C ALA A 580 3.26 18.14 -10.33
N LEU A 581 4.54 17.71 -10.33
CA LEU A 581 4.95 16.45 -10.98
C LEU A 581 4.20 15.26 -10.38
N ARG A 582 4.15 15.21 -9.04
CA ARG A 582 3.45 14.17 -8.29
C ARG A 582 1.96 14.18 -8.57
N ASP A 583 1.31 15.35 -8.50
CA ASP A 583 -0.13 15.50 -8.73
C ASP A 583 -0.55 15.08 -10.13
N HIS A 584 0.28 15.39 -11.12
CA HIS A 584 0.04 14.98 -12.50
C HIS A 584 0.45 13.53 -12.78
N GLY A 585 1.01 12.80 -11.82
CA GLY A 585 1.47 11.42 -12.01
C GLY A 585 2.68 11.31 -12.94
N LEU A 586 3.38 12.41 -13.19
CA LEU A 586 4.62 12.46 -13.96
C LEU A 586 5.79 12.04 -13.08
N TYR A 587 6.91 11.71 -13.72
CA TYR A 587 8.08 11.22 -13.03
C TYR A 587 9.34 11.86 -13.59
N ALA A 588 10.00 12.68 -12.77
CA ALA A 588 11.37 13.10 -13.01
C ALA A 588 12.29 12.02 -12.43
N ARG A 589 12.93 11.25 -13.32
CA ARG A 589 13.72 10.09 -12.91
C ARG A 589 14.95 10.51 -12.10
N PHE A 590 15.02 10.03 -10.86
CA PHE A 590 16.18 10.22 -9.99
C PHE A 590 17.15 9.04 -10.09
N PHE A 591 18.38 9.30 -10.52
CA PHE A 591 19.48 8.34 -10.52
C PHE A 591 20.83 9.05 -10.35
N VAL A 592 21.85 8.31 -9.91
CA VAL A 592 23.18 8.86 -9.61
C VAL A 592 23.79 9.57 -10.83
N GLU A 593 23.66 8.95 -12.00
CA GLU A 593 24.25 9.40 -13.26
C GLU A 593 23.40 10.48 -13.97
N GLU A 594 22.28 10.92 -13.37
CA GLU A 594 21.55 12.09 -13.87
C GLU A 594 22.44 13.35 -13.82
N ARG A 595 23.46 13.34 -12.95
CA ARG A 595 24.52 14.35 -12.88
C ARG A 595 25.30 14.54 -14.18
N ASP A 596 25.36 13.51 -15.04
CA ASP A 596 26.14 13.55 -16.29
C ASP A 596 25.62 14.62 -17.27
N ARG A 597 24.38 15.11 -17.05
CA ARG A 597 23.72 16.16 -17.85
C ARG A 597 24.03 17.58 -17.38
N TYR A 598 24.61 17.72 -16.18
CA TYR A 598 24.85 19.01 -15.54
C TYR A 598 26.29 19.48 -15.78
N PRO A 599 26.55 20.80 -15.70
CA PRO A 599 27.92 21.31 -15.61
C PRO A 599 28.71 20.63 -14.47
N ALA A 600 30.00 20.37 -14.69
CA ALA A 600 30.84 19.61 -13.76
C ALA A 600 30.88 20.21 -12.35
N GLU A 601 30.93 21.54 -12.26
CA GLU A 601 30.88 22.28 -10.98
C GLU A 601 29.60 21.95 -10.18
N GLY A 602 28.43 22.01 -10.83
CA GLY A 602 27.15 21.72 -10.18
C GLY A 602 27.00 20.24 -9.83
N ALA A 603 27.38 19.35 -10.75
CA ALA A 603 27.35 17.90 -10.55
C ALA A 603 28.14 17.47 -9.30
N GLY A 604 29.26 18.13 -8.99
CA GLY A 604 30.07 17.89 -7.80
C GLY A 604 29.46 18.35 -6.48
N ALA A 605 28.46 19.25 -6.53
CA ALA A 605 27.87 19.90 -5.35
C ALA A 605 26.47 19.39 -4.96
N PHE A 606 25.96 18.36 -5.64
CA PHE A 606 24.62 17.82 -5.39
C PHE A 606 24.38 17.40 -3.94
N ARG A 607 23.41 18.05 -3.28
CA ARG A 607 22.90 17.67 -1.96
C ARG A 607 21.45 17.19 -2.02
N ASN A 608 20.52 18.11 -2.26
CA ASN A 608 19.10 17.81 -2.50
C ASN A 608 18.77 18.04 -3.97
N VAL A 609 18.76 16.95 -4.73
CA VAL A 609 18.59 16.94 -6.18
C VAL A 609 17.14 17.01 -6.67
N TYR A 610 16.17 16.69 -5.83
CA TYR A 610 14.77 16.57 -6.28
C TYR A 610 14.23 17.90 -6.82
N PRO A 611 14.38 19.04 -6.10
CA PRO A 611 13.92 20.32 -6.64
C PRO A 611 14.72 20.74 -7.88
N LEU A 612 16.03 20.45 -7.90
CA LEU A 612 16.90 20.75 -9.06
C LEU A 612 16.43 20.01 -10.33
N GLN A 613 16.09 18.73 -10.20
CA GLN A 613 15.61 17.92 -11.32
C GLN A 613 14.21 18.35 -11.77
N ALA A 614 13.32 18.66 -10.83
CA ALA A 614 11.98 19.15 -11.15
C ALA A 614 12.03 20.48 -11.92
N LEU A 615 12.88 21.42 -11.49
CA LEU A 615 13.06 22.69 -12.19
C LEU A 615 13.66 22.52 -13.58
N ASN A 616 14.65 21.64 -13.74
CA ASN A 616 15.22 21.36 -15.07
C ASN A 616 14.23 20.61 -15.98
N PHE A 617 13.38 19.73 -15.44
CA PHE A 617 12.29 19.12 -16.19
C PHE A 617 11.32 20.18 -16.75
N VAL A 618 10.96 21.19 -15.95
CA VAL A 618 10.13 22.31 -16.41
C VAL A 618 10.82 23.10 -17.53
N ARG A 619 12.13 23.37 -17.40
CA ARG A 619 12.92 24.04 -18.45
C ARG A 619 12.93 23.26 -19.76
N GLU A 620 13.01 21.93 -19.70
CA GLU A 620 12.92 21.09 -20.88
C GLU A 620 11.58 21.25 -21.60
N LEU A 621 10.46 21.25 -20.85
CA LEU A 621 9.13 21.43 -21.44
C LEU A 621 8.94 22.83 -22.05
N LEU A 622 9.48 23.87 -21.42
CA LEU A 622 9.44 25.23 -21.95
C LEU A 622 10.27 25.34 -23.23
N ALA A 623 11.44 24.72 -23.27
CA ALA A 623 12.29 24.70 -24.46
C ALA A 623 11.63 23.96 -25.63
N ASP A 624 10.92 22.85 -25.38
CA ASP A 624 10.12 22.15 -26.40
C ASP A 624 9.02 23.07 -26.99
N GLN A 625 8.55 24.06 -26.22
CA GLN A 625 7.61 25.11 -26.67
C GLN A 625 8.30 26.39 -27.17
N GLN A 626 9.63 26.40 -27.29
CA GLN A 626 10.44 27.58 -27.64
C GLN A 626 10.24 28.78 -26.69
N ARG A 627 9.98 28.51 -25.42
CA ARG A 627 9.76 29.51 -24.37
C ARG A 627 10.99 29.61 -23.44
N PRO A 628 11.32 30.81 -22.91
CA PRO A 628 12.42 30.97 -21.95
C PRO A 628 12.05 30.40 -20.57
N GLY A 629 13.05 30.05 -19.75
CA GLY A 629 12.83 29.48 -18.42
C GLY A 629 12.37 30.51 -17.37
N GLY A 630 12.85 31.76 -17.43
CA GLY A 630 12.35 32.87 -16.60
C GLY A 630 12.43 32.59 -15.09
N LEU A 631 11.27 32.48 -14.43
CA LEU A 631 11.17 32.16 -12.98
C LEU A 631 11.98 30.91 -12.60
N TRP A 632 11.92 29.87 -13.43
CA TRP A 632 12.55 28.58 -13.14
C TRP A 632 14.08 28.66 -13.25
N ASP A 633 14.59 29.48 -14.17
CA ASP A 633 16.02 29.78 -14.25
C ASP A 633 16.50 30.56 -13.02
N ALA A 634 15.72 31.57 -12.59
CA ALA A 634 16.03 32.36 -11.39
C ALA A 634 16.06 31.50 -10.11
N ALA A 635 15.15 30.53 -9.99
CA ALA A 635 15.15 29.57 -8.88
C ALA A 635 16.42 28.71 -8.86
N LEU A 636 16.85 28.17 -10.01
CA LEU A 636 18.11 27.42 -10.10
C LEU A 636 19.33 28.29 -9.78
N GLN A 637 19.34 29.54 -10.22
CA GLN A 637 20.42 30.50 -9.92
C GLN A 637 20.49 30.82 -8.43
N ALA A 638 19.35 31.01 -7.76
CA ALA A 638 19.29 31.21 -6.32
C ALA A 638 19.84 29.98 -5.57
N MET A 639 19.43 28.77 -5.95
CA MET A 639 19.95 27.53 -5.37
C MET A 639 21.46 27.36 -5.59
N ALA A 640 21.97 27.76 -6.76
CA ALA A 640 23.40 27.74 -7.05
C ALA A 640 24.17 28.74 -6.18
N ALA A 641 23.64 29.95 -6.02
CA ALA A 641 24.21 30.98 -5.15
C ALA A 641 24.25 30.53 -3.68
N ASP A 642 23.18 29.89 -3.18
CA ASP A 642 23.14 29.29 -1.82
C ASP A 642 24.20 28.20 -1.63
N SER A 643 24.61 27.55 -2.71
CA SER A 643 25.66 26.54 -2.72
C SER A 643 27.06 27.12 -2.97
N GLY A 644 27.18 28.45 -3.16
CA GLY A 644 28.44 29.12 -3.48
C GLY A 644 28.97 28.82 -4.88
N LEU A 645 28.09 28.50 -5.84
CA LEU A 645 28.44 28.08 -7.20
C LEU A 645 28.12 29.15 -8.24
N ALA A 646 28.65 29.00 -9.45
CA ALA A 646 28.27 29.84 -10.57
C ALA A 646 26.76 29.76 -10.87
N PRO A 647 26.11 30.85 -11.35
CA PRO A 647 24.64 30.89 -11.55
C PRO A 647 24.09 29.79 -12.48
N HIS A 648 24.91 29.29 -13.40
CA HIS A 648 24.53 28.27 -14.37
C HIS A 648 24.85 26.84 -13.90
N ALA A 649 25.50 26.65 -12.74
CA ALA A 649 26.01 25.35 -12.30
C ALA A 649 24.92 24.28 -12.17
N TYR A 650 23.70 24.67 -11.77
CA TYR A 650 22.55 23.77 -11.67
C TYR A 650 21.61 23.79 -12.89
N GLN A 651 21.98 24.49 -13.95
CA GLN A 651 21.19 24.57 -15.18
C GLN A 651 21.69 23.54 -16.18
N VAL A 652 20.86 22.54 -16.48
CA VAL A 652 21.11 21.61 -17.60
C VAL A 652 21.15 22.42 -18.90
N ARG A 653 22.14 22.15 -19.75
CA ARG A 653 22.29 22.84 -21.04
C ARG A 653 21.20 22.37 -22.02
N PRO A 654 20.73 23.22 -22.94
CA PRO A 654 19.72 22.81 -23.93
C PRO A 654 20.11 21.57 -24.75
N ALA A 655 21.39 21.43 -25.12
CA ALA A 655 21.91 20.26 -25.83
C ALA A 655 21.89 18.95 -25.00
N GLN A 656 21.61 19.03 -23.70
CA GLN A 656 21.48 17.91 -22.76
C GLN A 656 20.02 17.67 -22.31
N PHE A 657 19.04 18.35 -22.92
CA PHE A 657 17.61 18.10 -22.67
C PHE A 657 17.19 16.74 -23.23
N LYS A 658 16.34 16.01 -22.50
CA LYS A 658 15.97 14.62 -22.84
C LYS A 658 15.06 14.56 -24.07
N GLY A 659 14.29 15.61 -24.30
CA GLY A 659 13.18 15.62 -25.26
C GLY A 659 12.04 14.68 -24.84
N GLN A 660 10.90 14.80 -25.50
CA GLN A 660 9.69 14.08 -25.12
C GLN A 660 9.83 12.55 -25.20
N ASP A 661 10.54 12.03 -26.20
CA ASP A 661 10.69 10.59 -26.41
C ASP A 661 11.37 9.90 -25.23
N LEU A 662 12.50 10.44 -24.76
CA LEU A 662 13.21 9.84 -23.63
C LEU A 662 12.43 10.01 -22.32
N ARG A 663 11.80 11.16 -22.09
CA ARG A 663 10.93 11.36 -20.91
C ARG A 663 9.75 10.39 -20.91
N PHE A 664 9.16 10.10 -22.07
CA PHE A 664 8.08 9.12 -22.21
C PHE A 664 8.53 7.69 -21.87
N LEU A 665 9.70 7.26 -22.37
CA LEU A 665 10.26 5.95 -22.04
C LEU A 665 10.58 5.84 -20.53
N GLU A 666 11.18 6.89 -19.94
CA GLU A 666 11.44 6.94 -18.50
C GLU A 666 10.13 6.87 -17.70
N PHE A 667 9.09 7.59 -18.13
CA PHE A 667 7.77 7.54 -17.51
C PHE A 667 7.21 6.11 -17.52
N LEU A 668 7.22 5.39 -18.64
CA LEU A 668 6.72 4.01 -18.69
C LEU A 668 7.46 3.09 -17.70
N THR A 669 8.79 3.19 -17.64
CA THR A 669 9.58 2.35 -16.72
C THR A 669 9.39 2.69 -15.24
N SER A 670 8.79 3.84 -14.93
CA SER A 670 8.52 4.27 -13.57
C SER A 670 7.14 3.87 -13.06
N ILE A 671 6.23 3.43 -13.92
CA ILE A 671 4.84 3.06 -13.55
C ILE A 671 4.79 1.95 -12.48
N PRO A 672 5.56 0.85 -12.59
CA PRO A 672 5.52 -0.24 -11.60
C PRO A 672 6.06 0.21 -10.24
N CYS A 673 5.43 -0.28 -9.17
CA CYS A 673 5.91 -0.14 -7.79
C CYS A 673 6.23 1.31 -7.39
N ARG A 674 5.21 2.10 -7.12
CA ARG A 674 5.34 3.49 -6.66
C ARG A 674 4.87 3.62 -5.23
N TYR A 675 5.46 4.54 -4.48
CA TYR A 675 4.87 4.93 -3.20
C TYR A 675 3.56 5.68 -3.41
N THR A 676 2.64 5.54 -2.45
CA THR A 676 1.59 6.55 -2.23
C THR A 676 2.22 7.90 -1.87
N GLU A 677 1.45 8.99 -1.97
CA GLU A 677 1.99 10.33 -1.70
C GLU A 677 2.57 10.46 -0.29
N ASP A 678 1.91 9.87 0.72
CA ASP A 678 2.36 9.86 2.10
C ASP A 678 3.40 8.76 2.41
N ARG A 679 3.79 7.98 1.39
CA ARG A 679 4.79 6.89 1.45
C ARG A 679 4.45 5.79 2.45
N THR A 680 3.17 5.64 2.76
CA THR A 680 2.66 4.63 3.70
C THR A 680 2.26 3.32 3.04
N ASP A 681 2.33 3.24 1.71
CA ASP A 681 2.07 2.03 0.93
C ASP A 681 2.80 2.06 -0.42
N ILE A 682 2.84 0.91 -1.10
CA ILE A 682 3.33 0.77 -2.48
C ILE A 682 2.22 0.28 -3.41
N VAL A 683 2.16 0.84 -4.62
CA VAL A 683 1.13 0.52 -5.62
C VAL A 683 1.73 0.18 -6.98
N HIS A 684 0.89 -0.35 -7.86
CA HIS A 684 1.22 -0.95 -9.15
C HIS A 684 2.21 -2.12 -9.00
N THR A 685 2.01 -2.96 -8.00
CA THR A 685 2.87 -4.11 -7.71
C THR A 685 2.44 -5.36 -8.48
N ALA A 686 1.15 -5.47 -8.81
CA ALA A 686 0.57 -6.61 -9.53
C ALA A 686 1.01 -6.68 -11.01
N VAL A 687 1.36 -5.54 -11.63
CA VAL A 687 1.81 -5.50 -13.04
C VAL A 687 3.07 -6.34 -13.29
N ARG A 688 3.86 -6.59 -12.24
CA ARG A 688 5.07 -7.42 -12.30
C ARG A 688 4.78 -8.88 -12.66
N SER A 689 3.57 -9.34 -12.36
CA SER A 689 3.10 -10.69 -12.69
C SER A 689 2.53 -10.79 -14.10
N HIS A 690 2.47 -9.68 -14.86
CA HIS A 690 1.98 -9.70 -16.23
C HIS A 690 2.95 -10.47 -17.15
N PRO A 691 2.47 -11.37 -18.01
CA PRO A 691 3.31 -12.04 -19.00
C PRO A 691 4.08 -11.03 -19.86
N GLY A 692 5.37 -11.25 -20.06
CA GLY A 692 6.21 -10.34 -20.84
C GLY A 692 6.67 -9.07 -20.11
N TYR A 693 6.30 -8.87 -18.84
CA TYR A 693 6.74 -7.71 -18.04
C TYR A 693 8.25 -7.47 -18.12
N SER A 694 9.06 -8.47 -17.71
CA SER A 694 10.52 -8.30 -17.71
C SER A 694 11.12 -8.14 -19.11
N ALA A 695 10.55 -8.81 -20.12
CA ALA A 695 11.00 -8.66 -21.50
C ALA A 695 10.76 -7.24 -22.03
N ALA A 696 9.58 -6.67 -21.79
CA ALA A 696 9.26 -5.28 -22.14
C ALA A 696 10.13 -4.27 -21.37
N MET A 697 10.34 -4.48 -20.08
CA MET A 697 11.25 -3.63 -19.29
C MET A 697 12.69 -3.68 -19.82
N ALA A 698 13.19 -4.86 -20.22
CA ALA A 698 14.49 -4.99 -20.84
C ALA A 698 14.59 -4.20 -22.17
N VAL A 699 13.57 -4.28 -23.02
CA VAL A 699 13.49 -3.51 -24.28
C VAL A 699 13.44 -2.00 -24.02
N LEU A 700 12.62 -1.56 -23.06
CA LEU A 700 12.54 -0.15 -22.67
C LEU A 700 13.90 0.38 -22.19
N PHE A 701 14.60 -0.37 -21.33
CA PHE A 701 15.92 0.04 -20.87
C PHE A 701 17.01 -0.04 -21.95
N GLU A 702 16.88 -0.92 -22.96
CA GLU A 702 17.75 -0.92 -24.14
C GLU A 702 17.58 0.38 -24.95
N ALA A 703 16.33 0.81 -25.20
CA ALA A 703 16.04 2.07 -25.89
C ALA A 703 16.45 3.32 -25.08
N ILE A 704 16.20 3.32 -23.77
CA ILE A 704 16.67 4.40 -22.88
C ILE A 704 18.19 4.46 -22.88
N HIS A 705 18.87 3.31 -22.91
CA HIS A 705 20.33 3.26 -22.95
C HIS A 705 20.89 3.92 -24.21
N GLU A 706 20.37 3.57 -25.38
CA GLU A 706 20.75 4.17 -26.66
C GLU A 706 20.64 5.71 -26.63
N ARG A 707 19.51 6.24 -26.14
CA ARG A 707 19.27 7.69 -26.04
C ARG A 707 20.15 8.36 -24.99
N ALA A 708 20.32 7.75 -23.83
CA ALA A 708 21.13 8.32 -22.75
C ALA A 708 22.62 8.37 -23.10
N VAL A 709 23.15 7.34 -23.77
CA VAL A 709 24.54 7.35 -24.26
C VAL A 709 24.75 8.42 -25.33
N ALA A 710 23.77 8.62 -26.22
CA ALA A 710 23.83 9.69 -27.22
C ALA A 710 23.90 11.09 -26.58
N LEU A 711 23.12 11.35 -25.52
CA LEU A 711 23.20 12.60 -24.75
C LEU A 711 24.57 12.75 -24.07
N ARG A 712 25.06 11.67 -23.45
CA ARG A 712 26.34 11.65 -22.75
C ARG A 712 27.54 11.91 -23.66
N ALA A 713 27.45 11.53 -24.93
CA ALA A 713 28.47 11.79 -25.96
C ALA A 713 28.21 13.09 -26.76
N GLY A 714 27.08 13.76 -26.51
CA GLY A 714 26.61 14.90 -27.28
C GLY A 714 27.33 16.21 -26.98
N ALA A 715 27.04 17.24 -27.78
CA ALA A 715 27.59 18.57 -27.60
C ALA A 715 27.22 19.14 -26.21
N GLY A 716 28.22 19.71 -25.53
CA GLY A 716 28.04 20.34 -24.21
C GLY A 716 27.96 19.36 -23.03
N ALA A 717 28.15 18.06 -23.24
CA ALA A 717 28.31 17.08 -22.17
C ALA A 717 29.63 17.32 -21.40
N GLU A 718 29.56 17.28 -20.08
CA GLU A 718 30.71 17.36 -19.17
C GLU A 718 30.81 16.10 -18.30
N ALA A 719 30.17 15.01 -18.74
CA ALA A 719 30.18 13.73 -18.06
C ALA A 719 31.61 13.17 -17.95
N GLU A 720 31.93 12.64 -16.77
CA GLU A 720 33.26 12.07 -16.51
C GLU A 720 33.57 10.91 -17.47
N ALA A 721 34.82 10.77 -17.90
CA ALA A 721 35.20 9.66 -18.77
C ALA A 721 35.07 8.32 -18.00
N LYS A 722 34.44 7.34 -18.64
CA LYS A 722 34.36 5.95 -18.13
C LYS A 722 35.56 5.15 -18.63
N ILE A 723 36.02 4.20 -17.84
CA ILE A 723 37.28 3.47 -18.09
C ILE A 723 36.99 2.00 -18.37
N ALA A 724 37.73 1.40 -19.30
CA ALA A 724 37.63 -0.04 -19.61
C ALA A 724 38.17 -0.92 -18.47
N GLY A 725 37.67 -2.14 -18.37
CA GLY A 725 38.08 -3.11 -17.35
C GLY A 725 37.50 -2.84 -15.95
N ILE A 726 37.42 -3.89 -15.12
CA ILE A 726 36.95 -3.79 -13.73
C ILE A 726 38.06 -3.24 -12.83
N ARG A 727 37.69 -2.79 -11.63
CA ARG A 727 38.63 -2.41 -10.57
C ARG A 727 38.46 -3.30 -9.35
N MET A 728 39.55 -3.81 -8.76
CA MET A 728 39.52 -4.62 -7.53
C MET A 728 40.45 -4.02 -6.46
N TYR A 729 40.00 -3.99 -5.21
CA TYR A 729 40.77 -3.39 -4.11
C TYR A 729 40.42 -4.03 -2.77
N ARG A 730 41.34 -3.91 -1.80
CA ARG A 730 41.11 -4.31 -0.40
C ARG A 730 40.42 -3.17 0.36
N ASP A 731 39.59 -3.52 1.33
CA ASP A 731 39.14 -2.53 2.31
C ASP A 731 40.34 -2.06 3.17
N ALA A 732 40.43 -0.75 3.45
CA ALA A 732 41.53 -0.13 4.18
C ALA A 732 41.02 0.53 5.47
N PRO A 733 41.76 0.45 6.60
CA PRO A 733 41.39 1.15 7.84
C PRO A 733 41.39 2.68 7.65
N ARG A 734 40.60 3.37 8.49
CA ARG A 734 40.15 4.79 8.42
C ARG A 734 41.19 5.89 8.07
N SER A 735 42.49 5.60 7.99
CA SER A 735 43.57 6.58 7.82
C SER A 735 43.99 6.86 6.37
N VAL A 736 43.37 6.23 5.36
CA VAL A 736 43.71 6.45 3.94
C VAL A 736 42.49 6.96 3.18
N ALA A 737 42.67 8.00 2.37
CA ALA A 737 41.64 8.46 1.44
C ALA A 737 41.30 7.33 0.46
N LEU A 738 40.13 6.69 0.67
CA LEU A 738 39.61 5.53 -0.09
C LEU A 738 39.54 5.76 -1.62
N ALA A 739 39.62 7.01 -2.09
CA ALA A 739 39.60 7.37 -3.51
C ALA A 739 40.89 7.02 -4.28
N MET A 740 41.95 6.53 -3.62
CA MET A 740 43.25 6.23 -4.24
C MET A 740 43.74 4.78 -4.06
N ALA A 741 42.85 3.84 -3.71
CA ALA A 741 43.26 2.44 -3.51
C ALA A 741 43.87 1.85 -4.81
N PRO A 742 45.12 1.34 -4.78
CA PRO A 742 45.76 0.72 -5.95
C PRO A 742 45.00 -0.55 -6.35
N ASP A 743 45.10 -0.94 -7.64
CA ASP A 743 44.48 -2.19 -8.09
C ASP A 743 45.16 -3.34 -7.39
N MET A 744 44.41 -4.40 -7.17
CA MET A 744 45.01 -5.63 -6.72
C MET A 744 45.61 -6.41 -7.88
N GLU A 745 46.88 -6.76 -7.72
CA GLU A 745 47.52 -7.77 -8.55
C GLU A 745 46.78 -9.12 -8.45
N MET A 746 46.75 -9.87 -9.56
CA MET A 746 45.98 -11.12 -9.65
C MET A 746 46.34 -12.13 -8.56
N ALA A 747 47.64 -12.27 -8.27
CA ALA A 747 48.13 -13.16 -7.23
C ALA A 747 47.60 -12.77 -5.84
N ALA A 748 47.44 -11.47 -5.57
CA ALA A 748 46.91 -10.98 -4.31
C ALA A 748 45.39 -11.21 -4.18
N VAL A 749 44.66 -11.14 -5.30
CA VAL A 749 43.23 -11.51 -5.36
C VAL A 749 43.07 -13.00 -5.10
N GLN A 750 43.81 -13.84 -5.82
CA GLN A 750 43.75 -15.30 -5.68
C GLN A 750 44.11 -15.75 -4.26
N ALA A 751 45.15 -15.17 -3.66
CA ALA A 751 45.55 -15.48 -2.29
C ALA A 751 44.49 -15.08 -1.25
N ALA A 752 43.81 -13.94 -1.44
CA ALA A 752 42.70 -13.52 -0.57
C ALA A 752 41.49 -14.45 -0.69
N VAL A 753 41.11 -14.78 -1.92
CA VAL A 753 39.99 -15.70 -2.21
C VAL A 753 40.27 -17.11 -1.65
N ALA A 754 41.51 -17.59 -1.73
CA ALA A 754 41.92 -18.87 -1.15
C ALA A 754 41.83 -18.89 0.38
N ARG A 755 41.97 -17.73 1.04
CA ARG A 755 41.78 -17.58 2.50
C ARG A 755 40.31 -17.41 2.92
N GLY A 756 39.36 -17.41 1.98
CA GLY A 756 37.95 -17.22 2.28
C GLY A 756 37.56 -15.74 2.48
N ALA A 757 38.18 -14.83 1.74
CA ALA A 757 37.79 -13.42 1.75
C ALA A 757 36.34 -13.20 1.30
N TRP A 758 35.71 -12.16 1.85
CA TRP A 758 34.38 -11.71 1.45
C TRP A 758 34.49 -10.80 0.22
N VAL A 759 33.84 -11.18 -0.87
CA VAL A 759 33.86 -10.44 -2.13
C VAL A 759 32.58 -9.61 -2.27
N VAL A 760 32.70 -8.29 -2.24
CA VAL A 760 31.60 -7.36 -2.48
C VAL A 760 31.42 -7.21 -3.98
N LEU A 761 30.32 -7.74 -4.50
CA LEU A 761 29.95 -7.62 -5.90
C LEU A 761 29.50 -6.18 -6.20
N PRO A 762 29.81 -5.67 -7.40
CA PRO A 762 29.42 -4.33 -7.79
C PRO A 762 27.89 -4.19 -7.90
N SER A 763 27.40 -3.01 -7.53
CA SER A 763 26.02 -2.56 -7.73
C SER A 763 25.89 -1.71 -9.01
N THR A 764 24.69 -1.27 -9.34
CA THR A 764 24.40 -0.60 -10.62
C THR A 764 25.26 0.66 -10.88
N PRO A 765 25.39 1.63 -9.96
CA PRO A 765 26.17 2.84 -10.22
C PRO A 765 27.68 2.66 -10.03
N THR A 766 28.14 1.51 -9.52
CA THR A 766 29.56 1.30 -9.16
C THR A 766 30.38 0.82 -10.36
N THR A 767 30.43 1.64 -11.40
CA THR A 767 31.27 1.43 -12.60
C THR A 767 32.62 2.12 -12.49
N HIS A 768 33.55 1.78 -13.39
CA HIS A 768 34.92 2.33 -13.39
C HIS A 768 34.96 3.77 -13.93
N TYR A 769 34.74 4.72 -13.03
CA TYR A 769 34.90 6.17 -13.19
C TYR A 769 34.95 6.81 -11.78
N PRO A 770 35.34 8.08 -11.61
CA PRO A 770 35.64 8.64 -10.29
C PRO A 770 34.48 8.52 -9.26
N GLU A 771 33.27 8.97 -9.59
CA GLU A 771 32.14 8.81 -8.66
C GLU A 771 31.76 7.34 -8.46
N GLY A 772 31.83 6.51 -9.50
CA GLY A 772 31.51 5.07 -9.39
C GLY A 772 32.46 4.34 -8.44
N LEU A 773 33.74 4.70 -8.43
CA LEU A 773 34.74 4.18 -7.48
C LEU A 773 34.47 4.69 -6.05
N LYS A 774 34.07 5.95 -5.88
CA LYS A 774 33.65 6.48 -4.57
C LYS A 774 32.43 5.73 -4.01
N LEU A 775 31.45 5.41 -4.86
CA LEU A 775 30.28 4.63 -4.46
C LEU A 775 30.66 3.17 -4.16
N SER A 776 31.53 2.57 -4.97
CA SER A 776 32.02 1.20 -4.77
C SER A 776 32.75 1.06 -3.43
N THR A 777 33.65 2.00 -3.13
CA THR A 777 34.44 2.00 -1.89
C THR A 777 33.54 2.25 -0.67
N GLY A 778 32.57 3.16 -0.78
CA GLY A 778 31.55 3.38 0.26
C GLY A 778 30.67 2.16 0.53
N LEU A 779 30.28 1.42 -0.51
CA LEU A 779 29.54 0.16 -0.38
C LEU A 779 30.38 -0.90 0.35
N THR A 780 31.64 -1.07 -0.08
CA THR A 780 32.59 -2.03 0.49
C THR A 780 32.83 -1.77 1.98
N ALA A 781 33.14 -0.51 2.34
CA ALA A 781 33.36 -0.11 3.73
C ALA A 781 32.09 -0.25 4.59
N THR A 782 30.91 -0.14 3.99
CA THR A 782 29.63 -0.33 4.70
C THR A 782 29.39 -1.79 5.04
N PHE A 783 29.72 -2.71 4.12
CA PHE A 783 29.69 -4.14 4.40
C PHE A 783 30.77 -4.58 5.38
N ALA A 784 32.00 -4.09 5.25
CA ALA A 784 33.08 -4.43 6.17
C ALA A 784 32.71 -4.11 7.63
N ARG A 785 32.17 -2.91 7.90
CA ARG A 785 31.64 -2.52 9.22
C ARG A 785 30.52 -3.43 9.72
N PHE A 786 29.71 -3.98 8.84
CA PHE A 786 28.66 -4.91 9.22
C PHE A 786 29.24 -6.26 9.64
N LEU A 787 30.23 -6.77 8.92
CA LEU A 787 30.93 -8.02 9.23
C LEU A 787 31.74 -7.94 10.54
N GLU A 788 32.27 -6.77 10.89
CA GLU A 788 32.94 -6.51 12.17
C GLU A 788 32.06 -6.78 13.40
N ARG A 789 30.72 -6.77 13.25
CA ARG A 789 29.78 -7.07 14.35
C ARG A 789 29.85 -8.51 14.84
N THR A 790 30.33 -9.42 14.00
CA THR A 790 30.42 -10.86 14.28
C THR A 790 31.85 -11.36 14.28
N GLN A 791 32.71 -10.82 13.43
CA GLN A 791 34.14 -11.14 13.40
C GLN A 791 34.98 -9.88 13.13
N PRO A 792 35.81 -9.44 14.08
CA PRO A 792 36.78 -8.38 13.84
C PRO A 792 37.79 -8.79 12.74
N ALA A 793 38.13 -7.86 11.85
CA ALA A 793 39.16 -8.01 10.81
C ALA A 793 38.90 -9.09 9.72
N ALA A 794 37.64 -9.29 9.30
CA ALA A 794 37.34 -10.05 8.10
C ALA A 794 38.03 -9.44 6.85
N GLU A 795 38.69 -10.25 6.02
CA GLU A 795 39.29 -9.79 4.77
C GLU A 795 38.19 -9.52 3.73
N VAL A 796 38.00 -8.26 3.32
CA VAL A 796 36.96 -7.83 2.38
C VAL A 796 37.58 -7.25 1.11
N LEU A 797 37.09 -7.71 -0.05
CA LEU A 797 37.48 -7.25 -1.37
C LEU A 797 36.33 -6.51 -2.04
N GLY A 798 36.58 -5.28 -2.49
CA GLY A 798 35.64 -4.48 -3.27
C GLY A 798 35.87 -4.64 -4.77
N ILE A 799 34.79 -4.59 -5.55
CA ILE A 799 34.82 -4.62 -7.01
C ILE A 799 33.99 -3.47 -7.59
N ALA A 800 34.51 -2.80 -8.62
CA ALA A 800 33.73 -1.93 -9.50
C ALA A 800 33.57 -2.58 -10.88
N HIS A 801 32.37 -2.45 -11.48
CA HIS A 801 32.11 -2.85 -12.86
C HIS A 801 33.04 -2.13 -13.83
N ALA A 802 33.22 -2.69 -15.04
CA ALA A 802 33.84 -1.94 -16.12
C ALA A 802 32.98 -0.69 -16.45
N GLY A 803 33.64 0.40 -16.85
CA GLY A 803 32.98 1.60 -17.34
C GLY A 803 32.68 1.54 -18.84
N ILE A 804 33.40 0.69 -19.58
CA ILE A 804 33.25 0.46 -21.03
C ILE A 804 33.24 -1.05 -21.28
N ASP A 805 32.37 -1.52 -22.18
CA ASP A 805 32.32 -2.92 -22.59
C ASP A 805 33.31 -3.29 -23.72
N ALA A 806 33.33 -4.55 -24.12
CA ALA A 806 34.22 -5.04 -25.19
C ALA A 806 33.94 -4.42 -26.57
N CYS A 807 32.77 -3.83 -26.78
CA CYS A 807 32.39 -3.15 -28.02
C CYS A 807 32.70 -1.65 -27.98
N GLY A 808 33.28 -1.13 -26.88
CA GLY A 808 33.50 0.30 -26.69
C GLY A 808 32.25 1.06 -26.21
N THR A 809 31.19 0.35 -25.81
CA THR A 809 29.95 0.98 -25.32
C THR A 809 30.11 1.38 -23.87
N VAL A 810 29.71 2.61 -23.54
CA VAL A 810 29.75 3.12 -22.17
C VAL A 810 28.70 2.42 -21.32
N LEU A 811 29.10 1.92 -20.16
CA LEU A 811 28.22 1.26 -19.20
C LEU A 811 27.65 2.29 -18.21
N ILE A 812 26.33 2.43 -18.23
CA ILE A 812 25.53 3.31 -17.37
C ILE A 812 24.37 2.51 -16.77
N GLU A 813 23.60 3.13 -15.89
CA GLU A 813 22.49 2.52 -15.18
C GLU A 813 21.54 1.75 -16.12
N SER A 814 21.15 2.34 -17.24
CA SER A 814 20.20 1.74 -18.18
C SER A 814 20.70 0.43 -18.79
N SER A 815 22.00 0.27 -19.05
CA SER A 815 22.53 -1.03 -19.53
C SER A 815 22.54 -2.09 -18.42
N MET A 816 22.79 -1.69 -17.17
CA MET A 816 22.70 -2.60 -16.03
C MET A 816 21.25 -3.03 -15.77
N LEU A 817 20.29 -2.12 -15.89
CA LEU A 817 18.86 -2.41 -15.75
C LEU A 817 18.37 -3.29 -16.90
N HIS A 818 18.79 -3.04 -18.14
CA HIS A 818 18.52 -3.94 -19.26
C HIS A 818 18.98 -5.38 -18.93
N ASN A 819 20.24 -5.55 -18.56
CA ASN A 819 20.80 -6.87 -18.20
C ASN A 819 20.02 -7.54 -17.06
N ARG A 820 19.62 -6.76 -16.06
CA ARG A 820 18.84 -7.21 -14.89
C ARG A 820 17.48 -7.78 -15.29
N PHE A 821 16.77 -7.09 -16.17
CA PHE A 821 15.46 -7.55 -16.65
C PHE A 821 15.58 -8.69 -17.65
N THR A 822 16.62 -8.71 -18.50
CA THR A 822 16.90 -9.84 -19.41
C THR A 822 17.14 -11.15 -18.64
N LEU A 823 17.77 -11.08 -17.46
CA LEU A 823 17.94 -12.23 -16.56
C LEU A 823 16.64 -12.77 -15.93
N ASN A 824 15.53 -12.02 -15.99
CA ASN A 824 14.22 -12.51 -15.54
C ASN A 824 13.42 -13.16 -16.69
N THR A 825 14.02 -13.31 -17.88
CA THR A 825 13.37 -13.90 -19.07
C THR A 825 13.84 -15.34 -19.31
N GLN A 826 13.28 -16.01 -20.33
CA GLN A 826 13.69 -17.38 -20.69
C GLN A 826 15.18 -17.53 -21.06
N VAL A 827 15.88 -16.46 -21.45
CA VAL A 827 17.31 -16.54 -21.83
C VAL A 827 18.27 -16.45 -20.64
N HIS A 828 17.74 -16.37 -19.41
CA HIS A 828 18.51 -16.10 -18.19
C HIS A 828 19.79 -16.93 -18.04
N ALA A 829 19.78 -18.21 -18.44
CA ALA A 829 20.90 -19.13 -18.25
C ALA A 829 22.10 -18.85 -19.16
N GLN A 830 21.91 -18.04 -20.22
CA GLN A 830 22.91 -17.75 -21.25
C GLN A 830 23.48 -16.33 -21.14
N VAL A 831 22.86 -15.46 -20.34
CA VAL A 831 23.28 -14.05 -20.20
C VAL A 831 24.58 -14.00 -19.41
N VAL A 832 25.63 -13.44 -20.01
CA VAL A 832 26.89 -13.10 -19.34
C VAL A 832 27.39 -11.77 -19.90
N SER A 833 27.28 -10.69 -19.12
CA SER A 833 27.82 -9.39 -19.51
C SER A 833 29.35 -9.37 -19.50
N HIS A 834 29.94 -8.40 -20.20
CA HIS A 834 31.39 -8.19 -20.21
C HIS A 834 31.97 -8.03 -18.80
N SER A 835 31.34 -7.19 -17.97
CA SER A 835 31.78 -7.01 -16.58
C SER A 835 31.69 -8.31 -15.77
N SER A 836 30.59 -9.06 -15.87
CA SER A 836 30.46 -10.34 -15.15
C SER A 836 31.48 -11.37 -15.61
N ARG A 837 31.82 -11.39 -16.90
CA ARG A 837 32.87 -12.25 -17.45
C ARG A 837 34.25 -11.91 -16.86
N LEU A 838 34.60 -10.63 -16.84
CA LEU A 838 35.86 -10.14 -16.24
C LEU A 838 35.96 -10.50 -14.74
N ILE A 839 34.85 -10.44 -14.00
CA ILE A 839 34.83 -10.80 -12.58
C ILE A 839 34.97 -12.32 -12.41
N TYR A 840 34.18 -13.10 -13.17
CA TYR A 840 34.23 -14.56 -13.15
C TYR A 840 35.64 -15.08 -13.44
N GLU A 841 36.30 -14.57 -14.49
CA GLU A 841 37.61 -15.07 -14.90
C GLU A 841 38.72 -14.75 -13.89
N ARG A 842 38.57 -13.67 -13.10
CA ARG A 842 39.54 -13.27 -12.08
C ARG A 842 39.29 -13.90 -10.71
N VAL A 843 38.04 -14.17 -10.35
CA VAL A 843 37.65 -14.60 -8.99
C VAL A 843 37.29 -16.08 -8.93
N VAL A 844 36.55 -16.59 -9.92
CA VAL A 844 35.94 -17.93 -9.86
C VAL A 844 36.66 -18.92 -10.74
N LEU A 845 36.94 -18.61 -12.02
CA LEU A 845 37.64 -19.51 -12.94
C LEU A 845 38.97 -20.07 -12.39
N PRO A 846 39.82 -19.29 -11.67
CA PRO A 846 41.06 -19.83 -11.09
C PRO A 846 40.83 -20.95 -10.07
N ARG A 847 39.61 -21.07 -9.55
CA ARG A 847 39.19 -22.13 -8.62
C ARG A 847 38.60 -23.35 -9.33
N LEU A 848 38.51 -23.33 -10.65
CA LEU A 848 37.92 -24.40 -11.47
C LEU A 848 38.96 -25.12 -12.32
N VAL A 849 40.21 -24.65 -12.35
CA VAL A 849 41.29 -25.19 -13.19
C VAL A 849 42.50 -25.58 -12.37
N ALA A 850 43.26 -26.57 -12.84
CA ALA A 850 44.55 -26.93 -12.29
C ALA A 850 45.60 -25.87 -12.64
N GLN A 851 46.50 -25.54 -11.70
CA GLN A 851 47.58 -24.57 -11.90
C GLN A 851 47.10 -23.19 -12.40
N PRO A 852 46.19 -22.51 -11.67
CA PRO A 852 45.58 -21.24 -12.11
C PRO A 852 46.57 -20.12 -12.46
N GLN A 853 47.78 -20.15 -11.90
CA GLN A 853 48.87 -19.22 -12.23
C GLN A 853 49.32 -19.29 -13.70
N ALA A 854 49.03 -20.39 -14.40
CA ALA A 854 49.41 -20.63 -15.77
C ALA A 854 48.42 -20.06 -16.81
N LEU A 855 47.27 -19.51 -16.37
CA LEU A 855 46.26 -18.91 -17.27
C LEU A 855 46.88 -17.84 -18.18
N ALA A 856 46.56 -17.91 -19.49
CA ALA A 856 46.88 -16.89 -20.47
C ALA A 856 45.82 -15.79 -20.49
N TRP A 857 46.23 -14.54 -20.61
CA TRP A 857 45.36 -13.36 -20.56
C TRP A 857 45.63 -12.47 -21.78
N ASN A 858 44.56 -11.99 -22.42
CA ASN A 858 44.67 -11.05 -23.51
C ASN A 858 44.77 -9.59 -23.01
N ALA A 859 45.01 -8.66 -23.94
CA ALA A 859 45.12 -7.23 -23.64
C ALA A 859 43.84 -6.60 -23.04
N ALA A 860 42.67 -7.22 -23.25
CA ALA A 860 41.41 -6.79 -22.65
C ALA A 860 41.22 -7.33 -21.21
N GLY A 861 42.20 -8.08 -20.67
CA GLY A 861 42.15 -8.66 -19.34
C GLY A 861 41.19 -9.84 -19.21
N LEU A 862 40.89 -10.51 -20.33
CA LEU A 862 40.12 -11.77 -20.38
C LEU A 862 41.07 -12.95 -20.59
N VAL A 863 40.66 -14.13 -20.13
CA VAL A 863 41.40 -15.38 -20.35
C VAL A 863 41.32 -15.78 -21.82
N GLU A 864 42.47 -16.12 -22.40
CA GLU A 864 42.56 -16.63 -23.76
C GLU A 864 41.92 -18.02 -23.86
N ARG A 865 41.24 -18.27 -24.99
CA ARG A 865 40.44 -19.47 -25.20
C ARG A 865 40.65 -20.05 -26.59
N ASP A 866 40.54 -21.37 -26.70
CA ASP A 866 40.53 -22.05 -27.99
C ASP A 866 39.19 -21.93 -28.73
N ALA A 867 39.09 -22.56 -29.91
CA ALA A 867 37.87 -22.57 -30.71
C ALA A 867 36.67 -23.28 -30.04
N ALA A 868 36.92 -24.17 -29.07
CA ALA A 868 35.89 -24.81 -28.24
C ALA A 868 35.48 -23.96 -27.03
N GLY A 869 36.18 -22.83 -26.79
CA GLY A 869 35.98 -21.95 -25.66
C GLY A 869 36.65 -22.42 -24.38
N LEU A 870 37.56 -23.39 -24.42
CA LEU A 870 38.33 -23.84 -23.26
C LEU A 870 39.39 -22.79 -22.89
N PRO A 871 39.56 -22.47 -21.60
CA PRO A 871 40.62 -21.56 -21.15
C PRO A 871 42.00 -22.14 -21.46
N LEU A 872 42.94 -21.28 -21.87
CA LEU A 872 44.30 -21.65 -22.28
C LEU A 872 45.34 -21.28 -21.22
N ASN A 873 46.43 -22.05 -21.20
CA ASN A 873 47.65 -21.69 -20.49
C ASN A 873 48.55 -20.79 -21.37
N ARG A 874 49.64 -20.26 -20.79
CA ARG A 874 50.63 -19.41 -21.50
C ARG A 874 51.33 -20.09 -22.69
N ASP A 875 51.27 -21.42 -22.80
CA ASP A 875 51.81 -22.19 -23.93
C ASP A 875 50.75 -22.47 -25.01
N GLY A 876 49.55 -21.89 -24.89
CA GLY A 876 48.43 -22.09 -25.82
C GLY A 876 47.73 -23.45 -25.70
N ARG A 877 47.92 -24.19 -24.60
CA ARG A 877 47.27 -25.49 -24.34
C ARG A 877 46.04 -25.33 -23.45
N PRO A 878 44.97 -26.13 -23.63
CA PRO A 878 43.81 -26.11 -22.74
C PRO A 878 44.18 -26.39 -21.28
N MET A 879 43.57 -25.64 -20.37
CA MET A 879 43.75 -25.82 -18.93
C MET A 879 43.14 -27.16 -18.48
N GLY A 880 43.81 -27.82 -17.52
CA GLY A 880 43.27 -29.00 -16.86
C GLY A 880 42.19 -28.65 -15.82
N ARG A 881 41.30 -29.60 -15.54
CA ARG A 881 40.33 -29.51 -14.43
C ARG A 881 40.95 -29.90 -13.08
N LEU A 882 40.28 -29.59 -11.98
CA LEU A 882 40.64 -30.06 -10.64
C LEU A 882 40.36 -31.57 -10.47
N SER A 883 41.09 -32.21 -9.57
CA SER A 883 40.72 -33.52 -9.04
C SER A 883 39.53 -33.39 -8.08
N PHE A 884 38.87 -34.52 -7.76
CA PHE A 884 37.80 -34.52 -6.76
C PHE A 884 38.29 -34.01 -5.40
N GLN A 885 39.46 -34.46 -4.95
CA GLN A 885 40.11 -33.92 -3.74
C GLN A 885 40.32 -32.41 -3.86
N GLY A 886 40.76 -31.92 -5.03
CA GLY A 886 40.92 -30.49 -5.27
C GLY A 886 39.62 -29.69 -5.16
N ILE A 887 38.46 -30.29 -5.47
CA ILE A 887 37.14 -29.70 -5.23
C ILE A 887 36.84 -29.66 -3.72
N GLU A 888 37.09 -30.76 -3.00
CA GLU A 888 36.86 -30.84 -1.55
C GLU A 888 37.74 -29.89 -0.73
N ASP A 889 38.93 -29.58 -1.25
CA ASP A 889 39.90 -28.66 -0.65
C ASP A 889 39.55 -27.18 -0.89
N LEU A 890 38.57 -26.88 -1.74
CA LEU A 890 38.14 -25.50 -1.99
C LEU A 890 37.54 -24.89 -0.71
N ALA A 891 38.21 -23.85 -0.21
CA ALA A 891 37.68 -23.00 0.86
C ALA A 891 36.44 -22.24 0.38
N ARG A 892 35.36 -22.25 1.17
CA ARG A 892 34.10 -21.59 0.86
C ARG A 892 34.31 -20.10 0.55
N LEU A 893 33.82 -19.67 -0.62
CA LEU A 893 33.87 -18.28 -1.07
C LEU A 893 32.58 -17.55 -0.67
N HIS A 894 32.70 -16.36 -0.08
CA HIS A 894 31.56 -15.56 0.34
C HIS A 894 31.39 -14.35 -0.56
N PHE A 895 30.19 -14.17 -1.10
CA PHE A 895 29.80 -12.98 -1.86
C PHE A 895 28.82 -12.13 -1.06
N LEU A 896 29.02 -10.82 -1.14
CA LEU A 896 28.05 -9.82 -0.69
C LEU A 896 27.50 -9.10 -1.92
N ALA A 897 26.19 -9.01 -2.02
CA ALA A 897 25.51 -8.35 -3.11
C ALA A 897 24.57 -7.26 -2.59
N HIS A 898 24.50 -6.18 -3.34
CA HIS A 898 23.47 -5.15 -3.20
C HIS A 898 22.91 -4.79 -4.57
N SER A 899 21.59 -4.57 -4.68
CA SER A 899 20.96 -4.11 -5.92
C SER A 899 21.18 -5.09 -7.09
N SER A 900 21.92 -4.71 -8.14
CA SER A 900 22.27 -5.58 -9.26
C SER A 900 23.37 -6.61 -8.96
N GLY A 901 23.96 -6.62 -7.76
CA GLY A 901 24.92 -7.65 -7.37
C GLY A 901 24.35 -9.08 -7.51
N ILE A 902 23.04 -9.26 -7.27
CA ILE A 902 22.35 -10.54 -7.47
C ILE A 902 22.27 -10.95 -8.96
N ALA A 903 22.22 -9.98 -9.87
CA ALA A 903 22.30 -10.25 -11.31
C ALA A 903 23.73 -10.66 -11.69
N THR A 904 24.74 -9.99 -11.11
CA THR A 904 26.15 -10.29 -11.35
C THR A 904 26.51 -11.71 -10.91
N ILE A 905 26.14 -12.15 -9.70
CA ILE A 905 26.45 -13.52 -9.24
C ILE A 905 25.80 -14.60 -10.12
N GLN A 906 24.57 -14.37 -10.59
CA GLN A 906 23.91 -15.33 -11.48
C GLN A 906 24.59 -15.42 -12.85
N GLN A 907 25.12 -14.32 -13.37
CA GLN A 907 25.93 -14.33 -14.60
C GLN A 907 27.29 -14.99 -14.39
N ILE A 908 27.91 -14.81 -13.22
CA ILE A 908 29.11 -15.55 -12.83
C ILE A 908 28.82 -17.06 -12.79
N ASP A 909 27.69 -17.47 -12.20
CA ASP A 909 27.25 -18.87 -12.22
C ASP A 909 27.00 -19.38 -13.65
N ASN A 910 26.39 -18.57 -14.53
CA ASN A 910 26.20 -18.91 -15.95
C ASN A 910 27.54 -19.18 -16.64
N ALA A 911 28.53 -18.30 -16.45
CA ALA A 911 29.87 -18.45 -17.01
C ALA A 911 30.59 -19.69 -16.44
N ALA A 912 30.46 -19.92 -15.12
CA ALA A 912 31.01 -21.08 -14.44
C ALA A 912 30.41 -22.39 -14.98
N ARG A 913 29.08 -22.48 -15.11
CA ARG A 913 28.43 -23.68 -15.69
C ARG A 913 28.96 -23.99 -17.09
N ALA A 914 29.11 -22.97 -17.94
CA ALA A 914 29.61 -23.17 -19.29
C ALA A 914 31.04 -23.75 -19.31
N ASP A 915 31.94 -23.26 -18.44
CA ASP A 915 33.30 -23.78 -18.37
C ASP A 915 33.37 -25.13 -17.65
N LEU A 916 32.57 -25.36 -16.61
CA LEU A 916 32.49 -26.66 -15.93
C LEU A 916 32.06 -27.76 -16.90
N GLN A 917 31.09 -27.47 -17.77
CA GLN A 917 30.67 -28.40 -18.82
C GLN A 917 31.80 -28.67 -19.83
N ARG A 918 32.47 -27.62 -20.32
CA ARG A 918 33.58 -27.77 -21.28
C ARG A 918 34.76 -28.55 -20.70
N LEU A 919 35.08 -28.33 -19.42
CA LEU A 919 36.15 -29.01 -18.68
C LEU A 919 35.79 -30.45 -18.25
N GLY A 920 34.57 -30.91 -18.52
CA GLY A 920 34.14 -32.28 -18.26
C GLY A 920 33.83 -32.58 -16.78
N TYR A 921 33.33 -31.60 -16.02
CA TYR A 921 32.82 -31.87 -14.67
C TYR A 921 31.43 -32.52 -14.70
N SER A 922 31.26 -33.58 -13.91
CA SER A 922 29.96 -34.22 -13.70
C SER A 922 28.99 -33.30 -12.96
N VAL A 923 27.69 -33.56 -13.06
CA VAL A 923 26.64 -32.79 -12.36
C VAL A 923 26.85 -32.77 -10.84
N GLN A 924 27.34 -33.87 -10.25
CA GLN A 924 27.63 -33.97 -8.82
C GLN A 924 28.82 -33.09 -8.42
N GLU A 925 29.89 -33.09 -9.23
CA GLU A 925 31.03 -32.21 -9.01
C GLU A 925 30.66 -30.74 -9.17
N GLN A 926 29.82 -30.40 -10.16
CA GLN A 926 29.30 -29.04 -10.33
C GLN A 926 28.48 -28.60 -9.10
N GLU A 927 27.60 -29.46 -8.60
CA GLU A 927 26.84 -29.21 -7.36
C GLU A 927 27.78 -28.96 -6.18
N GLU A 928 28.82 -29.78 -6.01
CA GLU A 928 29.80 -29.60 -4.93
C GLU A 928 30.52 -28.25 -5.06
N ILE A 929 31.03 -27.93 -6.26
CA ILE A 929 31.73 -26.66 -6.55
C ILE A 929 30.86 -25.45 -6.22
N PHE A 930 29.59 -25.43 -6.64
CA PHE A 930 28.69 -24.31 -6.33
C PHE A 930 28.39 -24.20 -4.83
N ASN A 931 28.37 -25.31 -4.09
CA ASN A 931 28.22 -25.29 -2.64
C ASN A 931 29.50 -24.89 -1.89
N ARG A 932 30.63 -24.72 -2.59
CA ARG A 932 31.84 -24.02 -2.09
C ARG A 932 31.80 -22.52 -2.30
N ALA A 933 30.61 -21.97 -2.53
CA ALA A 933 30.33 -20.56 -2.47
C ALA A 933 28.98 -20.28 -1.77
N VAL A 934 28.80 -19.06 -1.30
CA VAL A 934 27.51 -18.54 -0.81
C VAL A 934 27.40 -17.05 -1.15
N ALA A 935 26.22 -16.60 -1.53
CA ALA A 935 25.94 -15.18 -1.75
C ALA A 935 24.90 -14.66 -0.76
N LEU A 936 25.26 -13.63 0.01
CA LEU A 936 24.33 -12.87 0.83
C LEU A 936 23.94 -11.58 0.08
N SER A 937 22.70 -11.55 -0.40
CA SER A 937 22.15 -10.46 -1.20
C SER A 937 21.17 -9.61 -0.41
N PHE A 938 21.42 -8.31 -0.39
CA PHE A 938 20.52 -7.30 0.14
C PHE A 938 19.92 -6.51 -1.02
N ALA A 939 18.63 -6.17 -0.95
CA ALA A 939 17.96 -5.43 -2.04
C ALA A 939 18.11 -6.15 -3.40
N SER A 940 17.76 -7.44 -3.46
CA SER A 940 17.87 -8.23 -4.68
C SER A 940 16.95 -7.63 -5.76
N ALA A 941 17.56 -6.98 -6.74
CA ALA A 941 16.81 -6.24 -7.75
C ALA A 941 16.61 -7.02 -9.05
N CYS A 942 16.88 -8.33 -9.04
CA CYS A 942 16.71 -9.30 -10.12
C CYS A 942 16.18 -10.60 -9.50
N ASP A 943 15.38 -11.35 -10.24
CA ASP A 943 14.86 -12.62 -9.72
C ASP A 943 16.00 -13.60 -9.45
N VAL A 944 15.88 -14.35 -8.36
CA VAL A 944 16.76 -15.47 -8.07
C VAL A 944 16.25 -16.69 -8.81
N ASN A 945 16.91 -17.03 -9.90
CA ASN A 945 16.53 -18.18 -10.72
C ASN A 945 16.99 -19.49 -10.07
N LEU A 946 16.02 -20.37 -9.82
CA LEU A 946 16.19 -21.68 -9.18
C LEU A 946 16.16 -22.86 -10.17
N SER A 947 15.90 -22.63 -11.46
CA SER A 947 15.81 -23.70 -12.46
C SER A 947 17.18 -24.17 -12.97
N VAL A 948 18.28 -23.54 -12.54
CA VAL A 948 19.65 -23.88 -12.91
C VAL A 948 20.53 -24.11 -11.68
N LEU A 949 21.55 -24.96 -11.82
CA LEU A 949 22.62 -25.12 -10.82
C LEU A 949 23.31 -23.76 -10.57
N GLY A 950 23.69 -23.47 -9.34
CA GLY A 950 24.37 -22.23 -9.04
C GLY A 950 24.64 -22.07 -7.56
N THR A 951 25.29 -20.96 -7.22
CA THR A 951 25.68 -20.61 -5.85
C THR A 951 24.43 -20.50 -4.96
N PRO A 952 24.41 -21.12 -3.77
CA PRO A 952 23.36 -20.89 -2.77
C PRO A 952 23.23 -19.41 -2.38
N ILE A 953 21.99 -18.92 -2.29
CA ILE A 953 21.69 -17.50 -2.06
C ILE A 953 20.93 -17.31 -0.75
N VAL A 954 21.37 -16.35 0.05
CA VAL A 954 20.60 -15.73 1.12
C VAL A 954 20.06 -14.41 0.59
N ASP A 955 18.74 -14.21 0.61
CA ASP A 955 18.08 -13.04 0.02
C ASP A 955 17.33 -12.23 1.09
N VAL A 956 17.70 -10.97 1.25
CA VAL A 956 17.09 -10.01 2.19
C VAL A 956 16.62 -8.80 1.39
N THR A 957 15.34 -8.76 1.05
CA THR A 957 14.77 -7.70 0.20
C THR A 957 13.50 -7.14 0.83
N ALA A 958 13.46 -5.81 0.98
CA ALA A 958 12.40 -5.11 1.67
C ALA A 958 11.20 -4.84 0.77
N LEU A 959 10.01 -4.90 1.35
CA LEU A 959 8.75 -4.55 0.69
C LEU A 959 8.77 -3.10 0.19
N ASN A 960 9.22 -2.17 1.04
CA ASN A 960 9.31 -0.77 0.66
C ASN A 960 10.52 -0.43 -0.22
N ASP A 961 11.30 -1.40 -0.71
CA ASP A 961 12.34 -1.18 -1.73
C ASP A 961 11.75 -1.23 -3.14
N VAL A 962 11.08 -0.13 -3.54
CA VAL A 962 10.37 -0.04 -4.82
C VAL A 962 11.23 -0.36 -6.04
N ARG A 963 12.54 -0.07 -5.99
CA ARG A 963 13.48 -0.35 -7.10
C ARG A 963 13.76 -1.84 -7.24
N SER A 964 13.90 -2.55 -6.12
CA SER A 964 14.10 -4.00 -6.09
C SER A 964 12.81 -4.74 -6.40
N VAL A 965 11.69 -4.29 -5.83
CA VAL A 965 10.37 -4.86 -6.10
C VAL A 965 10.01 -4.73 -7.57
N ALA A 966 10.20 -3.56 -8.20
CA ALA A 966 10.02 -3.39 -9.65
C ALA A 966 11.00 -4.24 -10.49
N GLY A 967 12.17 -4.56 -9.96
CA GLY A 967 13.18 -5.38 -10.65
C GLY A 967 12.92 -6.89 -10.61
N THR A 968 11.90 -7.33 -9.89
CA THR A 968 11.64 -8.75 -9.59
C THR A 968 10.18 -9.11 -9.83
N THR A 969 9.89 -10.41 -9.96
CA THR A 969 8.54 -10.94 -10.20
C THR A 969 8.05 -11.85 -9.08
N THR A 970 8.93 -12.20 -8.13
CA THR A 970 8.55 -13.02 -6.98
C THR A 970 7.44 -12.37 -6.13
N PRO A 971 6.43 -13.14 -5.70
CA PRO A 971 5.41 -12.67 -4.75
C PRO A 971 5.94 -12.63 -3.31
N ASP A 972 7.05 -13.33 -3.02
CA ASP A 972 7.61 -13.43 -1.65
C ASP A 972 8.01 -12.05 -1.06
N TYR A 973 8.15 -11.01 -1.88
CA TYR A 973 8.43 -9.64 -1.41
C TYR A 973 7.18 -8.85 -1.04
N LEU A 974 6.00 -9.23 -1.55
CA LEU A 974 4.74 -8.48 -1.41
C LEU A 974 3.84 -8.98 -0.29
N CYS A 975 4.36 -9.71 0.70
CA CYS A 975 3.56 -10.41 1.72
C CYS A 975 2.26 -9.67 2.11
N GLY A 976 1.12 -10.28 1.77
CA GLY A 976 -0.22 -9.66 1.91
C GLY A 976 -0.65 -9.37 3.34
N SER A 977 0.10 -9.82 4.35
CA SER A 977 -0.01 -9.24 5.69
C SER A 977 1.26 -9.54 6.48
N VAL A 978 1.96 -8.52 6.95
CA VAL A 978 2.95 -8.69 8.03
C VAL A 978 2.15 -8.52 9.32
N ASN A 979 2.08 -9.57 10.14
CA ASN A 979 1.29 -9.59 11.39
C ASN A 979 -0.20 -9.25 11.25
N GLY A 980 -0.82 -9.61 10.13
CA GLY A 980 -2.23 -9.29 9.88
C GLY A 980 -2.49 -7.84 9.42
N THR A 981 -1.44 -7.04 9.21
CA THR A 981 -1.52 -5.66 8.71
C THR A 981 -1.23 -5.57 7.21
N TRP A 982 -2.13 -4.92 6.47
CA TRP A 982 -2.03 -4.72 5.01
C TRP A 982 -1.33 -3.41 4.62
N SER A 983 -1.11 -2.52 5.58
CA SER A 983 -0.40 -1.26 5.36
C SER A 983 1.04 -1.35 5.84
N LEU A 984 1.94 -0.70 5.10
CA LEU A 984 3.30 -0.42 5.55
C LEU A 984 3.35 0.63 6.66
N ALA A 985 2.36 1.55 6.76
CA ALA A 985 2.36 2.65 7.74
C ALA A 985 2.67 2.22 9.19
N PRO A 986 2.01 1.20 9.77
CA PRO A 986 2.30 0.76 11.14
C PRO A 986 3.66 0.04 11.27
N LEU A 987 4.27 -0.39 10.16
CA LEU A 987 5.54 -1.10 10.13
C LEU A 987 6.74 -0.16 9.89
N ILE A 988 6.51 1.00 9.28
CA ILE A 988 7.54 2.00 9.05
C ILE A 988 7.59 2.89 10.31
N PRO A 989 8.63 2.75 11.16
CA PRO A 989 8.76 3.61 12.33
C PRO A 989 8.86 5.08 11.92
N HIS A 990 8.27 5.97 12.71
CA HIS A 990 8.43 7.41 12.55
C HIS A 990 9.91 7.81 12.56
N ARG A 991 10.24 8.90 11.87
CA ARG A 991 11.63 9.41 11.77
C ARG A 991 12.32 9.44 13.13
N GLY A 992 13.53 8.88 13.20
CA GLY A 992 14.41 9.00 14.37
C GLY A 992 14.55 7.73 15.21
N ASP A 993 13.80 6.66 14.94
CA ASP A 993 14.03 5.38 15.64
C ASP A 993 15.26 4.65 15.06
N GLU A 994 16.41 4.83 15.71
CA GLU A 994 17.65 4.10 15.39
C GLU A 994 17.67 2.67 15.96
N THR A 995 16.73 2.34 16.84
CA THR A 995 16.62 1.02 17.46
C THR A 995 15.80 0.05 16.63
N PHE A 996 15.04 0.54 15.64
CA PHE A 996 14.22 -0.29 14.76
C PHE A 996 15.01 -1.44 14.11
N ARG A 997 14.44 -2.63 14.18
CA ARG A 997 14.88 -3.84 13.48
C ARG A 997 13.67 -4.50 12.84
N TYR A 998 13.83 -5.10 11.67
CA TYR A 998 12.74 -5.85 11.01
C TYR A 998 12.57 -7.25 11.62
N THR A 999 12.31 -7.33 12.94
CA THR A 999 12.18 -8.59 13.71
C THR A 999 11.01 -9.45 13.30
N GLU A 1000 9.97 -8.84 12.73
CA GLU A 1000 8.76 -9.53 12.24
C GLU A 1000 8.99 -10.29 10.92
N ALA A 1001 10.17 -10.12 10.31
CA ALA A 1001 10.54 -10.84 9.11
C ALA A 1001 10.82 -12.32 9.42
N HIS A 1002 10.40 -13.21 8.52
CA HIS A 1002 10.50 -14.66 8.71
C HIS A 1002 11.25 -15.34 7.56
N TRP A 1003 11.95 -16.43 7.88
CA TRP A 1003 12.75 -17.18 6.92
C TRP A 1003 11.89 -18.12 6.07
N ILE A 1004 12.17 -18.16 4.77
CA ILE A 1004 11.60 -19.08 3.78
C ILE A 1004 12.75 -19.83 3.10
N LEU A 1005 12.68 -21.16 3.09
CA LEU A 1005 13.64 -22.00 2.37
C LEU A 1005 13.00 -22.53 1.07
N ARG A 1006 13.65 -22.26 -0.07
CA ARG A 1006 13.29 -22.81 -1.38
C ARG A 1006 14.47 -23.63 -1.92
N LYS A 1007 14.17 -24.78 -2.52
CA LYS A 1007 15.14 -25.58 -3.27
C LYS A 1007 14.62 -25.75 -4.69
N GLY A 1008 15.41 -25.35 -5.67
CA GLY A 1008 15.09 -25.55 -7.09
C GLY A 1008 15.20 -27.00 -7.55
N GLU A 1009 14.67 -27.29 -8.74
CA GLU A 1009 14.76 -28.61 -9.38
C GLU A 1009 16.21 -29.05 -9.57
N GLN A 1010 17.07 -28.12 -9.98
CA GLN A 1010 18.52 -28.31 -10.11
C GLN A 1010 19.26 -28.11 -8.78
N LYS A 1011 18.58 -28.33 -7.65
CA LYS A 1011 19.11 -28.32 -6.27
C LYS A 1011 19.71 -27.01 -5.73
N LYS A 1012 19.75 -25.93 -6.51
CA LYS A 1012 20.14 -24.59 -6.02
C LYS A 1012 19.26 -24.19 -4.84
N LEU A 1013 19.88 -23.71 -3.77
CA LEU A 1013 19.21 -23.36 -2.51
C LEU A 1013 19.03 -21.84 -2.40
N LEU A 1014 17.85 -21.41 -1.99
CA LEU A 1014 17.53 -20.04 -1.64
C LEU A 1014 16.97 -19.99 -0.23
N LEU A 1015 17.63 -19.22 0.64
CA LEU A 1015 17.14 -18.86 1.96
C LEU A 1015 16.73 -17.39 1.94
N ARG A 1016 15.43 -17.12 1.92
CA ARG A 1016 14.88 -15.76 1.81
C ARG A 1016 14.33 -15.28 3.15
N LEU A 1017 14.62 -14.04 3.51
CA LEU A 1017 13.97 -13.35 4.62
C LEU A 1017 12.81 -12.51 4.05
N SER A 1018 11.58 -12.91 4.35
CA SER A 1018 10.36 -12.25 3.86
C SER A 1018 9.71 -11.41 4.95
N GLY A 1019 8.94 -10.39 4.58
CA GLY A 1019 8.37 -9.42 5.53
C GLY A 1019 9.34 -8.34 5.99
N VAL A 1020 10.45 -8.12 5.26
CA VAL A 1020 11.42 -7.07 5.57
C VAL A 1020 10.82 -5.70 5.22
N VAL A 1021 10.90 -4.76 6.17
CA VAL A 1021 10.52 -3.35 5.97
C VAL A 1021 11.65 -2.48 6.51
N LEU A 1022 11.98 -1.40 5.80
CA LEU A 1022 13.01 -0.46 6.22
C LEU A 1022 12.40 0.82 6.79
N ARG A 1023 13.12 1.43 7.72
CA ARG A 1023 12.84 2.78 8.23
C ARG A 1023 12.95 3.83 7.12
N GLU A 1024 12.16 4.89 7.22
CA GLU A 1024 12.21 6.01 6.27
C GLU A 1024 13.59 6.68 6.28
N ASP A 1025 14.07 7.07 5.09
CA ASP A 1025 15.23 7.96 4.96
C ASP A 1025 14.78 9.43 4.84
N PRO A 1026 15.23 10.32 5.74
CA PRO A 1026 14.80 11.71 5.75
C PRO A 1026 15.39 12.53 4.60
N VAL A 1027 16.44 12.03 3.91
CA VAL A 1027 17.14 12.72 2.83
C VAL A 1027 16.68 12.22 1.46
N ARG A 1028 16.21 10.98 1.36
CA ARG A 1028 15.89 10.32 0.08
C ARG A 1028 14.41 9.93 -0.01
N LEU A 1029 13.69 10.64 -0.89
CA LEU A 1029 12.26 10.44 -1.16
C LEU A 1029 11.90 9.07 -1.77
N HIS A 1030 12.88 8.28 -2.22
CA HIS A 1030 12.67 6.94 -2.82
C HIS A 1030 13.30 5.79 -2.02
N ASP A 1031 13.69 5.99 -0.77
CA ASP A 1031 14.70 5.14 -0.14
C ASP A 1031 14.19 3.98 0.71
N GLY A 1032 13.73 2.94 0.03
CA GLY A 1032 13.86 1.57 0.51
C GLY A 1032 15.10 0.86 -0.03
N HIS A 1033 15.98 1.53 -0.78
CA HIS A 1033 17.08 0.88 -1.51
C HIS A 1033 18.47 1.06 -0.86
N SER A 1034 18.56 1.82 0.24
CA SER A 1034 19.81 2.07 0.96
C SER A 1034 20.31 0.82 1.68
N ILE A 1035 21.48 0.32 1.24
CA ILE A 1035 22.19 -0.78 1.91
C ILE A 1035 22.40 -0.51 3.39
N ARG A 1036 22.66 0.75 3.77
CA ARG A 1036 22.86 1.13 5.17
C ARG A 1036 21.63 0.77 6.02
N ARG A 1037 20.42 1.06 5.53
CA ARG A 1037 19.16 0.78 6.24
C ARG A 1037 18.90 -0.71 6.37
N TYR A 1038 19.23 -1.50 5.35
CA TYR A 1038 19.18 -2.97 5.42
C TYR A 1038 20.06 -3.51 6.54
N LEU A 1039 21.31 -3.06 6.63
CA LEU A 1039 22.29 -3.57 7.60
C LEU A 1039 22.04 -3.07 9.04
N GLU A 1040 21.58 -1.83 9.19
CA GLU A 1040 21.18 -1.26 10.48
C GLU A 1040 19.93 -1.95 11.03
N GLY A 1041 18.95 -2.25 10.19
CA GLY A 1041 17.71 -2.93 10.56
C GLY A 1041 17.84 -4.45 10.80
N ALA A 1042 19.01 -5.03 10.54
CA ALA A 1042 19.23 -6.49 10.58
C ALA A 1042 18.86 -7.12 11.94
N PRO A 1043 17.96 -8.13 11.97
CA PRO A 1043 17.56 -8.81 13.20
C PRO A 1043 18.66 -9.75 13.69
N ALA A 1044 18.58 -10.17 14.95
CA ALA A 1044 19.55 -11.09 15.56
C ALA A 1044 19.75 -12.37 14.74
N SER A 1045 18.66 -12.96 14.21
CA SER A 1045 18.74 -14.18 13.40
C SER A 1045 19.58 -14.01 12.11
N LEU A 1046 19.59 -12.82 11.50
CA LEU A 1046 20.45 -12.55 10.34
C LEU A 1046 21.92 -12.39 10.76
N ILE A 1047 22.17 -11.74 11.89
CA ILE A 1047 23.52 -11.61 12.46
C ILE A 1047 24.10 -12.99 12.81
N GLU A 1048 23.28 -13.87 13.39
CA GLU A 1048 23.66 -15.26 13.69
C GLU A 1048 24.02 -16.06 12.42
N LEU A 1049 23.27 -15.90 11.33
CA LEU A 1049 23.59 -16.53 10.06
C LEU A 1049 24.94 -16.06 9.51
N VAL A 1050 25.21 -14.76 9.58
CA VAL A 1050 26.51 -14.18 9.14
C VAL A 1050 27.65 -14.75 9.98
N ALA A 1051 27.49 -14.81 11.31
CA ALA A 1051 28.46 -15.42 12.22
C ALA A 1051 28.69 -16.91 11.91
N LEU A 1052 27.63 -17.66 11.61
CA LEU A 1052 27.72 -19.07 11.20
C LEU A 1052 28.55 -19.23 9.93
N LEU A 1053 28.31 -18.40 8.91
CA LEU A 1053 29.04 -18.46 7.65
C LEU A 1053 30.53 -18.12 7.79
N GLN A 1054 30.88 -17.22 8.72
CA GLN A 1054 32.25 -16.80 9.03
C GLN A 1054 33.03 -17.85 9.84
N THR A 1055 32.40 -18.43 10.86
CA THR A 1055 33.07 -19.29 11.85
C THR A 1055 33.09 -20.77 11.46
N ALA A 1056 32.17 -21.21 10.60
CA ALA A 1056 32.15 -22.59 10.12
C ALA A 1056 33.40 -22.93 9.29
N ALA A 1057 33.91 -24.16 9.45
CA ALA A 1057 35.09 -24.64 8.72
C ALA A 1057 35.01 -24.31 7.21
N PRO A 1058 36.10 -23.81 6.58
CA PRO A 1058 36.06 -23.37 5.18
C PRO A 1058 35.65 -24.47 4.19
N SER A 1059 35.87 -25.75 4.52
CA SER A 1059 35.47 -26.88 3.68
C SER A 1059 33.98 -27.26 3.78
N LEU A 1060 33.23 -26.69 4.72
CA LEU A 1060 31.80 -27.01 4.83
C LEU A 1060 30.99 -26.39 3.68
N ARG A 1061 30.05 -27.18 3.16
CA ARG A 1061 29.11 -26.74 2.12
C ARG A 1061 28.16 -25.65 2.65
N ALA A 1062 27.90 -24.65 1.82
CA ALA A 1062 26.99 -23.57 2.17
C ALA A 1062 25.55 -24.05 2.38
N ASP A 1063 25.04 -24.97 1.55
CA ASP A 1063 23.67 -25.48 1.67
C ASP A 1063 23.38 -26.18 3.01
N MET A 1064 24.39 -26.84 3.59
CA MET A 1064 24.29 -27.44 4.92
C MET A 1064 24.11 -26.37 6.00
N LEU A 1065 24.91 -25.29 5.95
CA LEU A 1065 24.83 -24.18 6.91
C LEU A 1065 23.49 -23.44 6.82
N LEU A 1066 22.98 -23.21 5.60
CA LEU A 1066 21.69 -22.56 5.41
C LEU A 1066 20.53 -23.42 5.93
N ARG A 1067 20.59 -24.74 5.74
CA ARG A 1067 19.60 -25.68 6.31
C ARG A 1067 19.65 -25.72 7.84
N GLN A 1068 20.86 -25.72 8.41
CA GLN A 1068 21.05 -25.65 9.86
C GLN A 1068 20.42 -24.38 10.44
N HIS A 1069 20.67 -23.23 9.80
CA HIS A 1069 20.06 -21.96 10.21
C HIS A 1069 18.54 -21.99 10.11
N PHE A 1070 18.00 -22.47 9.00
CA PHE A 1070 16.55 -22.60 8.80
C PHE A 1070 15.92 -23.58 9.79
N ALA A 1071 16.58 -24.68 10.14
CA ALA A 1071 16.06 -25.60 11.16
C ALA A 1071 15.95 -24.94 12.55
N LYS A 1072 16.79 -23.93 12.84
CA LYS A 1072 16.80 -23.19 14.11
C LYS A 1072 15.81 -22.01 14.12
N HIS A 1073 15.67 -21.28 13.03
CA HIS A 1073 14.91 -20.02 12.96
C HIS A 1073 13.76 -19.99 11.97
N GLY A 1074 13.59 -21.04 11.16
CA GLY A 1074 12.46 -21.17 10.27
C GLY A 1074 11.17 -21.19 11.07
N ALA A 1075 10.14 -20.51 10.56
CA ALA A 1075 8.82 -20.69 11.12
C ALA A 1075 8.47 -22.19 11.07
N PRO A 1076 7.84 -22.78 12.11
CA PRO A 1076 7.20 -24.07 11.95
C PRO A 1076 6.32 -23.98 10.70
N SER A 1077 6.28 -25.03 9.89
CA SER A 1077 5.42 -25.09 8.71
C SER A 1077 3.95 -25.01 9.15
N HIS A 1078 3.50 -23.81 9.47
CA HIS A 1078 2.13 -23.51 9.76
C HIS A 1078 1.46 -23.31 8.40
N ALA A 1079 0.79 -24.36 7.96
CA ALA A 1079 -0.61 -24.15 7.65
C ALA A 1079 -1.19 -23.27 8.77
N THR A 1080 -1.43 -22.00 8.45
CA THR A 1080 -2.37 -21.09 9.13
C THR A 1080 -2.72 -21.49 10.57
N SER A 1081 -1.85 -21.21 11.54
CA SER A 1081 -2.30 -21.08 12.93
C SER A 1081 -2.11 -19.63 13.34
N ALA A 1082 -3.17 -18.85 13.14
CA ALA A 1082 -3.35 -17.59 13.82
C ALA A 1082 -3.15 -17.80 15.34
N PRO A 1083 -2.70 -16.77 16.09
CA PRO A 1083 -2.74 -16.83 17.54
C PRO A 1083 -4.17 -17.22 17.95
N ARG A 1084 -4.30 -18.32 18.71
CA ARG A 1084 -5.58 -18.74 19.30
C ARG A 1084 -6.01 -17.68 20.30
N VAL A 1085 -6.63 -16.60 19.82
CA VAL A 1085 -7.69 -15.95 20.57
C VAL A 1085 -8.74 -17.04 20.76
N ARG A 1086 -8.98 -17.44 22.01
CA ARG A 1086 -10.05 -18.37 22.36
C ARG A 1086 -11.39 -17.69 22.07
N VAL A 1087 -11.81 -17.70 20.82
CA VAL A 1087 -13.22 -17.71 20.46
C VAL A 1087 -13.66 -19.16 20.64
N PRO A 1088 -14.79 -19.46 21.32
CA PRO A 1088 -15.19 -20.83 21.59
C PRO A 1088 -15.54 -21.54 20.28
N VAL A 1089 -14.57 -22.27 19.73
CA VAL A 1089 -14.77 -23.25 18.68
C VAL A 1089 -15.26 -24.53 19.35
N LEU A 1090 -16.57 -24.79 19.26
CA LEU A 1090 -17.13 -26.11 19.55
C LEU A 1090 -16.85 -27.01 18.35
N ALA A 1091 -15.83 -27.85 18.48
CA ALA A 1091 -15.60 -28.96 17.57
C ALA A 1091 -16.78 -29.93 17.67
N THR A 1092 -17.54 -30.10 16.59
CA THR A 1092 -18.51 -31.20 16.45
C THR A 1092 -17.93 -32.24 15.50
N ALA A 1093 -17.89 -33.46 16.00
CA ALA A 1093 -17.45 -34.65 15.29
C ALA A 1093 -18.39 -34.95 14.13
N MET A 1094 -17.87 -34.94 12.90
CA MET A 1094 -18.41 -35.74 11.81
C MET A 1094 -17.44 -36.89 11.54
N GLU A 1095 -17.59 -37.95 12.33
CA GLU A 1095 -17.24 -39.31 11.91
C GLU A 1095 -18.37 -40.24 12.34
N ARG A 1096 -18.84 -41.05 11.36
CA ARG A 1096 -19.73 -42.22 11.43
C ARG A 1096 -21.24 -41.95 11.36
N GLY A 1097 -21.79 -42.39 10.23
CA GLY A 1097 -23.21 -42.43 9.86
C GLY A 1097 -23.32 -42.57 8.36
#